data_AF-A0ABD2XRE5-F1
#
_entry.id   AF-A0ABD2XRE5-F1
#
_cell.length_a   1.000
_cell.length_b   1.000
_cell.length_c   1.000
_cell.angle_alpha   90.00
_cell.angle_beta   90.00
_cell.angle_gamma   90.00
#
_symmetry.space_group_name_H-M   'P 1'
#
loop_
_entity.id
_entity.type
_entity.pdbx_description
1 polymer ?
#
loop_
_entity_poly.entity_id
_entity_poly.type
_entity_poly.pdbx_seq_one_letter_code
_entity_poly.pdbx_strand_id
1 'polypeptide(L)'
;MKASGEPSQSKRPFPSNILADCLKLLNGERDEERLAGLLLVTQFCDKDDYSTIRRLYQAVGPKFLLRLLRTGMGIEGGGSENRDAYLQLATAVLAAFCRVPEIATSKDMLPTMPLILEVMSKESRFPVVEDCYEFIFLVSNAHEEGVRALYESGGIQLIASQISRLPDGSHVMELAMRLVQLMMIKLPAEKVLVDHPPELATLVVAITRQFALLHSALKFELLHLLSAILSSVYSGPVHEALRSMENSLWSTNMRVGIVAILHNRVAPAEKFQALALAECTMSIVGEEWLIGPVKLPDVQDPIPADRCILLVLESSRVEIAVLLNELAYLRDEASKSSSTNAETIPVKLRNLGIAFALVEKVIKLVSKFGEDDESHTRAIISDSTLTKIISGLNETIGIVLEYLQDAKDHGQNKGDDLLASVRVIGSYLAETPNACREKVKELLSYMLSIQGGDEPGPFHSICFLLPMLCQITMKTDGCKLLASSEAFKAVIEYLISLIGPSSHMVEDKNSVFLACDTILNFLLKREQVRVNLQDASFVKLLIALSHWTDGIGDLGIIMMASSVCSLILDSTSEEALLCRPDFNNDDLNRLSQLIKKSLTMCGKGMMSDDAEEQADLHQIVTAGYSLWVDRFPSIKEVIER
;
A
#
# COMPACT_ATOMS: atom_id res chain seq x y z
N MET A 1 38.01 -40.76 -13.60
CA MET A 1 38.16 -41.27 -14.98
C MET A 1 38.09 -40.09 -15.92
N LYS A 2 39.15 -39.89 -16.72
CA LYS A 2 39.17 -38.96 -17.86
C LYS A 2 38.26 -39.52 -18.97
N ALA A 3 37.42 -38.67 -19.53
CA ALA A 3 36.80 -38.84 -20.85
C ALA A 3 36.42 -37.41 -21.31
N SER A 4 37.33 -36.75 -22.02
CA SER A 4 37.31 -36.58 -23.48
C SER A 4 36.48 -35.38 -23.90
N GLY A 5 37.17 -34.24 -23.97
CA GLY A 5 36.65 -33.00 -24.51
C GLY A 5 36.48 -33.09 -26.03
N GLU A 6 35.34 -32.60 -26.49
CA GLU A 6 35.11 -32.28 -27.89
C GLU A 6 35.84 -30.97 -28.23
N PRO A 7 36.47 -30.86 -29.41
CA PRO A 7 37.14 -29.65 -29.81
C PRO A 7 36.11 -28.56 -30.12
N SER A 8 36.28 -27.43 -29.46
CA SER A 8 35.66 -26.16 -29.77
C SER A 8 35.86 -25.85 -31.26
N GLN A 9 34.77 -25.78 -32.03
CA GLN A 9 34.83 -25.31 -33.41
C GLN A 9 35.28 -23.84 -33.40
N SER A 10 36.52 -23.61 -33.83
CA SER A 10 37.07 -22.28 -34.07
C SER A 10 36.25 -21.56 -35.15
N LYS A 11 35.67 -20.40 -34.79
CA LYS A 11 35.07 -19.41 -35.69
C LYS A 11 36.02 -19.13 -36.87
N ARG A 12 35.53 -19.27 -38.10
CA ARG A 12 36.26 -18.81 -39.30
C ARG A 12 36.19 -17.28 -39.38
N PRO A 13 37.30 -16.55 -39.54
CA PRO A 13 37.26 -15.13 -39.87
C PRO A 13 36.73 -14.95 -41.30
N PHE A 14 35.83 -13.99 -41.51
CA PHE A 14 35.34 -13.63 -42.85
C PHE A 14 36.50 -13.15 -43.75
N PRO A 15 36.47 -13.41 -45.07
CA PRO A 15 37.53 -12.96 -45.97
C PRO A 15 37.57 -11.43 -46.07
N SER A 16 38.73 -10.82 -45.81
CA SER A 16 38.97 -9.36 -45.83
C SER A 16 38.56 -8.66 -47.14
N ASN A 17 38.50 -9.39 -48.26
CA ASN A 17 38.12 -8.85 -49.57
C ASN A 17 36.64 -8.41 -49.64
N ILE A 18 35.73 -9.11 -48.97
CA ILE A 18 34.28 -8.82 -49.06
C ILE A 18 33.94 -7.52 -48.31
N LEU A 19 34.61 -7.26 -47.19
CA LEU A 19 34.45 -6.00 -46.45
C LEU A 19 34.96 -4.80 -47.24
N ALA A 20 36.12 -4.94 -47.91
CA ALA A 20 36.69 -3.89 -48.74
C ALA A 20 35.77 -3.55 -49.94
N ASP A 21 35.19 -4.56 -50.57
CA ASP A 21 34.25 -4.36 -51.68
C ASP A 21 32.91 -3.78 -51.22
N CYS A 22 32.42 -4.18 -50.04
CA CYS A 22 31.26 -3.56 -49.39
C CYS A 22 31.51 -2.06 -49.12
N LEU A 23 32.66 -1.70 -48.54
CA LEU A 23 33.03 -0.31 -48.30
C LEU A 23 33.14 0.52 -49.59
N LYS A 24 33.61 -0.07 -50.70
CA LYS A 24 33.63 0.63 -52.00
C LYS A 24 32.21 0.93 -52.50
N LEU A 25 31.30 -0.04 -52.41
CA LEU A 25 29.90 0.13 -52.81
C LEU A 25 29.20 1.20 -51.96
N LEU A 26 29.44 1.19 -50.64
CA LEU A 26 28.88 2.18 -49.71
C LEU A 26 29.39 3.60 -49.95
N ASN A 27 30.63 3.76 -50.41
CA ASN A 27 31.20 5.06 -50.79
C ASN A 27 30.85 5.49 -52.23
N GLY A 28 30.06 4.70 -52.96
CA GLY A 28 29.63 5.01 -54.32
C GLY A 28 28.86 6.32 -54.42
N GLU A 29 28.82 6.94 -55.61
CA GLU A 29 28.10 8.19 -55.83
C GLU A 29 26.60 7.95 -56.09
N ARG A 30 26.23 6.76 -56.57
CA ARG A 30 24.86 6.39 -56.91
C ARG A 30 24.17 5.66 -55.76
N ASP A 31 22.90 5.98 -55.52
CA ASP A 31 22.08 5.32 -54.49
C ASP A 31 21.94 3.81 -54.72
N GLU A 32 21.97 3.35 -55.98
CA GLU A 32 21.96 1.93 -56.36
C GLU A 32 23.19 1.19 -55.83
N GLU A 33 24.38 1.80 -55.92
CA GLU A 33 25.64 1.23 -55.43
C GLU A 33 25.62 1.16 -53.89
N ARG A 34 25.14 2.23 -53.25
CA ARG A 34 25.01 2.30 -51.79
C ARG A 34 24.01 1.28 -51.26
N LEU A 35 22.87 1.12 -51.94
CA LEU A 35 21.86 0.13 -51.60
C LEU A 35 22.40 -1.30 -51.74
N ALA A 36 23.13 -1.59 -52.82
CA ALA A 36 23.79 -2.89 -52.99
C ALA A 36 24.82 -3.16 -51.88
N GLY A 37 25.59 -2.15 -51.47
CA GLY A 37 26.48 -2.23 -50.31
C GLY A 37 25.73 -2.50 -48.99
N LEU A 38 24.60 -1.82 -48.76
CA LEU A 38 23.78 -2.00 -47.55
C LEU A 38 23.16 -3.40 -47.41
N LEU A 39 22.81 -4.04 -48.52
CA LEU A 39 22.36 -5.43 -48.49
C LEU A 39 23.45 -6.40 -48.03
N LEU A 40 24.73 -6.03 -48.20
CA LEU A 40 25.87 -6.78 -47.68
C LEU A 40 26.19 -6.42 -46.22
N VAL A 41 25.84 -5.21 -45.76
CA VAL A 41 26.08 -4.76 -44.37
C VAL A 41 25.47 -5.71 -43.35
N THR A 42 24.27 -6.23 -43.60
CA THR A 42 23.59 -7.19 -42.71
C THR A 42 24.40 -8.48 -42.48
N GLN A 43 25.31 -8.84 -43.39
CA GLN A 43 26.22 -9.98 -43.26
C GLN A 43 27.42 -9.71 -42.33
N PHE A 44 27.72 -8.43 -42.06
CA PHE A 44 28.83 -7.98 -41.21
C PHE A 44 28.38 -7.47 -39.85
N CYS A 45 27.06 -7.41 -39.60
CA CYS A 45 26.47 -6.99 -38.33
C CYS A 45 26.52 -8.10 -37.27
N ASP A 46 27.66 -8.79 -37.14
CA ASP A 46 27.92 -9.74 -36.05
C ASP A 46 28.09 -8.97 -34.73
N LYS A 47 27.60 -9.51 -33.61
CA LYS A 47 27.30 -8.72 -32.39
C LYS A 47 28.52 -8.11 -31.68
N ASP A 48 29.74 -8.54 -32.02
CA ASP A 48 30.97 -8.18 -31.27
C ASP A 48 32.01 -7.37 -32.08
N ASP A 49 31.81 -7.09 -33.37
CA ASP A 49 32.79 -6.33 -34.18
C ASP A 49 32.40 -4.85 -34.33
N TYR A 50 32.51 -4.11 -33.23
CA TYR A 50 32.21 -2.68 -33.18
C TYR A 50 33.11 -1.85 -34.11
N SER A 51 34.33 -2.34 -34.40
CA SER A 51 35.28 -1.64 -35.26
C SER A 51 34.83 -1.65 -36.73
N THR A 52 34.34 -2.80 -37.20
CA THR A 52 33.81 -2.96 -38.56
C THR A 52 32.48 -2.22 -38.71
N ILE A 53 31.57 -2.36 -37.74
CA ILE A 53 30.27 -1.66 -37.76
C ILE A 53 30.47 -0.14 -37.82
N ARG A 54 31.42 0.41 -37.06
CA ARG A 54 31.75 1.84 -37.11
C ARG A 54 32.25 2.30 -38.48
N ARG A 55 33.12 1.51 -39.13
CA ARG A 55 33.62 1.82 -40.47
C ARG A 55 32.51 1.80 -41.52
N LEU A 56 31.61 0.83 -41.43
CA LEU A 56 30.43 0.72 -42.30
C LEU A 56 29.49 1.92 -42.11
N TYR A 57 29.20 2.30 -40.87
CA TYR A 57 28.37 3.48 -40.58
C TYR A 57 28.97 4.77 -41.14
N GLN A 58 30.28 4.98 -40.98
CA GLN A 58 30.99 6.14 -41.53
C GLN A 58 30.94 6.19 -43.06
N ALA A 59 31.00 5.04 -43.74
CA ALA A 59 30.91 4.96 -45.19
C ALA A 59 29.48 5.23 -45.71
N VAL A 60 28.44 4.76 -45.02
CA VAL A 60 27.04 5.01 -45.41
C VAL A 60 26.65 6.48 -45.18
N GLY A 61 26.95 6.99 -44.00
CA GLY A 61 26.58 8.33 -43.55
C GLY A 61 25.11 8.46 -43.07
N PRO A 62 24.85 9.25 -42.02
CA PRO A 62 23.53 9.35 -41.38
C PRO A 62 22.43 9.92 -42.29
N LYS A 63 22.80 10.84 -43.19
CA LYS A 63 21.85 11.45 -44.15
C LYS A 63 21.26 10.43 -45.12
N PHE A 64 22.07 9.45 -45.54
CA PHE A 64 21.61 8.40 -46.45
C PHE A 64 20.61 7.48 -45.76
N LEU A 65 20.90 7.06 -44.52
CA LEU A 65 20.00 6.23 -43.71
C LEU A 65 18.66 6.92 -43.45
N LEU A 66 18.68 8.22 -43.11
CA LEU A 66 17.47 8.99 -42.90
C LEU A 66 16.62 9.11 -44.17
N ARG A 67 17.24 9.34 -45.33
CA ARG A 67 16.54 9.37 -46.62
C ARG A 67 15.94 8.00 -46.96
N LEU A 68 16.70 6.92 -46.76
CA LEU A 68 16.22 5.55 -46.97
C LEU A 68 14.98 5.25 -46.12
N LEU A 69 15.01 5.63 -44.83
CA LEU A 69 13.87 5.50 -43.92
C LEU A 69 12.65 6.29 -44.43
N ARG A 70 12.83 7.56 -44.80
CA ARG A 70 11.75 8.42 -45.33
C ARG A 70 11.18 7.94 -46.65
N THR A 71 12.00 7.34 -47.51
CA THR A 71 11.54 6.68 -48.74
C THR A 71 10.71 5.43 -48.43
N GLY A 72 11.15 4.61 -47.47
CA GLY A 72 10.36 3.49 -46.96
C GLY A 72 9.00 3.92 -46.37
N MET A 73 8.97 5.06 -45.67
CA MET A 73 7.74 5.67 -45.13
C MET A 73 6.85 6.32 -46.19
N GLY A 74 7.31 6.45 -47.44
CA GLY A 74 6.59 7.13 -48.51
C GLY A 74 6.55 8.67 -48.40
N ILE A 75 7.39 9.26 -47.55
CA ILE A 75 7.54 10.72 -47.38
C ILE A 75 8.38 11.29 -48.53
N GLU A 76 9.42 10.56 -48.96
CA GLU A 76 10.34 10.98 -50.02
C GLU A 76 10.41 9.92 -51.14
N GLY A 77 9.75 10.16 -52.28
CA GLY A 77 9.83 9.29 -53.48
C GLY A 77 8.50 8.65 -53.93
N GLY A 78 8.21 8.76 -55.23
CA GLY A 78 6.89 8.47 -55.83
C GLY A 78 6.63 7.03 -56.31
N GLY A 79 7.51 6.06 -56.05
CA GLY A 79 7.31 4.65 -56.42
C GLY A 79 6.77 3.81 -55.26
N SER A 80 5.63 3.12 -55.43
CA SER A 80 5.02 2.30 -54.37
C SER A 80 5.57 0.87 -54.28
N GLU A 81 6.28 0.38 -55.30
CA GLU A 81 6.52 -1.06 -55.47
C GLU A 81 7.56 -1.67 -54.50
N ASN A 82 8.46 -0.85 -53.92
CA ASN A 82 9.56 -1.34 -53.05
C ASN A 82 9.63 -0.68 -51.66
N ARG A 83 8.59 0.05 -51.24
CA ARG A 83 8.59 0.81 -49.97
C ARG A 83 8.87 -0.06 -48.75
N ASP A 84 8.20 -1.20 -48.65
CA ASP A 84 8.35 -2.15 -47.54
C ASP A 84 9.79 -2.69 -47.42
N ALA A 85 10.43 -2.96 -48.56
CA ALA A 85 11.80 -3.47 -48.60
C ALA A 85 12.82 -2.41 -48.14
N TYR A 86 12.62 -1.15 -48.55
CA TYR A 86 13.44 -0.03 -48.07
C TYR A 86 13.24 0.24 -46.58
N LEU A 87 12.00 0.16 -46.11
CA LEU A 87 11.68 0.33 -44.71
C LEU A 87 12.35 -0.74 -43.85
N GLN A 88 12.19 -2.02 -44.21
CA GLN A 88 12.80 -3.13 -43.51
C GLN A 88 14.34 -3.05 -43.50
N LEU A 89 14.95 -2.69 -44.63
CA LEU A 89 16.41 -2.53 -44.70
C LEU A 89 16.87 -1.34 -43.83
N ALA A 90 16.15 -0.22 -43.85
CA ALA A 90 16.48 0.95 -43.06
C ALA A 90 16.43 0.66 -41.56
N THR A 91 15.35 0.04 -41.06
CA THR A 91 15.18 -0.28 -39.64
C THR A 91 16.22 -1.29 -39.17
N ALA A 92 16.45 -2.37 -39.95
CA ALA A 92 17.44 -3.40 -39.61
C ALA A 92 18.86 -2.83 -39.52
N VAL A 93 19.26 -2.00 -40.48
CA VAL A 93 20.60 -1.38 -40.49
C VAL A 93 20.74 -0.35 -39.38
N LEU A 94 19.72 0.46 -39.12
CA LEU A 94 19.73 1.43 -38.02
C LEU A 94 19.87 0.74 -36.67
N ALA A 95 19.09 -0.32 -36.41
CA ALA A 95 19.18 -1.12 -35.19
C ALA A 95 20.57 -1.74 -35.05
N ALA A 96 21.07 -2.38 -36.11
CA ALA A 96 22.39 -3.01 -36.11
C ALA A 96 23.54 -2.02 -35.86
N PHE A 97 23.48 -0.83 -36.45
CA PHE A 97 24.48 0.23 -36.21
C PHE A 97 24.40 0.78 -34.78
N CYS A 98 23.20 0.92 -34.21
CA CYS A 98 23.03 1.38 -32.83
C CYS A 98 23.53 0.39 -31.77
N ARG A 99 23.89 -0.85 -32.15
CA ARG A 99 24.58 -1.78 -31.23
C ARG A 99 25.96 -1.25 -30.80
N VAL A 100 26.54 -0.34 -31.57
CA VAL A 100 27.77 0.39 -31.21
C VAL A 100 27.38 1.64 -30.40
N PRO A 101 27.75 1.75 -29.11
CA PRO A 101 27.32 2.84 -28.23
C PRO A 101 27.67 4.24 -28.76
N GLU A 102 28.81 4.41 -29.43
CA GLU A 102 29.20 5.72 -30.00
C GLU A 102 28.31 6.16 -31.17
N ILE A 103 27.67 5.20 -31.87
CA ILE A 103 26.70 5.51 -32.91
C ILE A 103 25.34 5.83 -32.27
N ALA A 104 24.90 5.03 -31.30
CA ALA A 104 23.64 5.25 -30.59
C ALA A 104 23.60 6.60 -29.84
N THR A 105 24.75 7.08 -29.36
CA THR A 105 24.92 8.41 -28.72
C THR A 105 25.11 9.56 -29.71
N SER A 106 25.15 9.29 -31.02
CA SER A 106 25.32 10.35 -32.01
C SER A 106 24.08 11.25 -32.11
N LYS A 107 24.31 12.53 -32.39
CA LYS A 107 23.25 13.56 -32.51
C LYS A 107 22.27 13.26 -33.65
N ASP A 108 22.63 12.39 -34.58
CA ASP A 108 21.81 12.00 -35.72
C ASP A 108 20.73 10.95 -35.36
N MET A 109 20.87 10.25 -34.23
CA MET A 109 19.91 9.20 -33.83
C MET A 109 18.66 9.76 -33.15
N LEU A 110 18.77 10.85 -32.37
CA LEU A 110 17.61 11.43 -31.69
C LEU A 110 16.50 11.90 -32.64
N PRO A 111 16.77 12.62 -33.74
CA PRO A 111 15.72 13.03 -34.69
C PRO A 111 15.08 11.85 -35.42
N THR A 112 15.74 10.68 -35.43
CA THR A 112 15.23 9.45 -36.04
C THR A 112 14.20 8.76 -35.14
N MET A 113 14.24 8.98 -33.83
CA MET A 113 13.30 8.41 -32.85
C MET A 113 11.81 8.63 -33.20
N PRO A 114 11.32 9.88 -33.39
CA PRO A 114 9.91 10.10 -33.74
C PRO A 114 9.49 9.47 -35.08
N LEU A 115 10.42 9.36 -36.04
CA LEU A 115 10.15 8.68 -37.31
C LEU A 115 9.97 7.16 -37.12
N ILE A 116 10.79 6.55 -36.25
CA ILE A 116 10.66 5.13 -35.91
C ILE A 116 9.35 4.86 -35.18
N LEU A 117 8.92 5.75 -34.27
CA LEU A 117 7.62 5.63 -33.61
C LEU A 117 6.46 5.77 -34.61
N GLU A 118 6.58 6.66 -35.60
CA GLU A 118 5.58 6.79 -36.69
C GLU A 118 5.53 5.54 -37.59
N VAL A 119 6.67 4.89 -37.84
CA VAL A 119 6.70 3.60 -38.53
C VAL A 119 5.91 2.55 -37.73
N MET A 120 6.15 2.46 -36.43
CA MET A 120 5.49 1.49 -35.57
C MET A 120 3.98 1.74 -35.39
N SER A 121 3.52 2.98 -35.51
CA SER A 121 2.10 3.32 -35.40
C SER A 121 1.28 2.91 -36.62
N LYS A 122 1.91 2.78 -37.79
CA LYS A 122 1.31 2.29 -39.03
C LYS A 122 1.53 0.79 -39.11
N GLU A 123 0.49 -0.02 -38.86
CA GLU A 123 0.47 -1.50 -38.84
C GLU A 123 1.61 -2.17 -39.64
N SER A 124 2.76 -2.33 -38.99
CA SER A 124 4.01 -2.78 -39.61
C SER A 124 4.20 -4.27 -39.42
N ARG A 125 4.92 -4.92 -40.35
CA ARG A 125 5.26 -6.34 -40.24
C ARG A 125 6.15 -6.59 -39.01
N PHE A 126 6.00 -7.77 -38.41
CA PHE A 126 6.69 -8.13 -37.16
C PHE A 126 8.23 -7.94 -37.18
N PRO A 127 8.98 -8.29 -38.25
CA PRO A 127 10.43 -8.06 -38.28
C PRO A 127 10.80 -6.57 -38.20
N VAL A 128 10.01 -5.70 -38.83
CA VAL A 128 10.22 -4.24 -38.77
C VAL A 128 9.98 -3.74 -37.35
N VAL A 129 8.95 -4.25 -36.67
CA VAL A 129 8.64 -3.90 -35.29
C VAL A 129 9.77 -4.33 -34.34
N GLU A 130 10.35 -5.52 -34.52
CA GLU A 130 11.49 -6.00 -33.73
C GLU A 130 12.72 -5.08 -33.88
N ASP A 131 13.11 -4.75 -35.11
CA ASP A 131 14.22 -3.82 -35.37
C ASP A 131 13.95 -2.43 -34.78
N CYS A 132 12.71 -1.93 -34.87
CA CYS A 132 12.33 -0.65 -34.30
C CYS A 132 12.46 -0.63 -32.77
N TYR A 133 12.01 -1.68 -32.07
CA TYR A 133 12.18 -1.79 -30.61
C TYR A 133 13.65 -1.87 -30.23
N GLU A 134 14.47 -2.64 -30.98
CA GLU A 134 15.92 -2.72 -30.74
C GLU A 134 16.57 -1.34 -30.90
N PHE A 135 16.26 -0.60 -31.98
CA PHE A 135 16.74 0.76 -32.18
C PHE A 135 16.34 1.70 -31.03
N ILE A 136 15.04 1.75 -30.67
CA ILE A 136 14.54 2.64 -29.62
C ILE A 136 15.22 2.32 -28.29
N PHE A 137 15.37 1.03 -27.95
CA PHE A 137 16.05 0.60 -26.73
C PHE A 137 17.52 1.02 -26.71
N LEU A 138 18.28 0.74 -27.77
CA LEU A 138 19.71 1.07 -27.83
C LEU A 138 19.95 2.58 -27.72
N VAL A 139 19.18 3.39 -28.45
CA VAL A 139 19.31 4.86 -28.40
C VAL A 139 18.87 5.40 -27.04
N SER A 140 17.76 4.92 -26.47
CA SER A 140 17.26 5.38 -25.16
C SER A 140 18.20 5.00 -24.01
N ASN A 141 18.82 3.83 -24.11
CA ASN A 141 19.76 3.36 -23.10
C ASN A 141 21.06 4.15 -23.15
N ALA A 142 21.63 4.35 -24.35
CA ALA A 142 22.96 4.93 -24.53
C ALA A 142 22.96 6.47 -24.51
N HIS A 143 21.99 7.13 -25.16
CA HIS A 143 21.95 8.59 -25.27
C HIS A 143 21.36 9.22 -23.99
N GLU A 144 22.00 10.27 -23.46
CA GLU A 144 21.56 10.98 -22.25
C GLU A 144 20.11 11.46 -22.36
N GLU A 145 19.79 12.15 -23.45
CA GLU A 145 18.45 12.64 -23.77
C GLU A 145 17.51 11.62 -24.44
N GLY A 146 17.94 10.37 -24.62
CA GLY A 146 17.22 9.37 -25.40
C GLY A 146 15.84 9.02 -24.82
N VAL A 147 15.79 8.77 -23.51
CA VAL A 147 14.52 8.47 -22.81
C VAL A 147 13.57 9.66 -22.84
N ARG A 148 14.07 10.88 -22.65
CA ARG A 148 13.24 12.10 -22.70
C ARG A 148 12.67 12.30 -24.10
N ALA A 149 13.48 12.14 -25.14
CA ALA A 149 13.03 12.23 -26.53
C ALA A 149 11.97 11.17 -26.87
N LEU A 150 12.15 9.93 -26.42
CA LEU A 150 11.17 8.87 -26.58
C LEU A 150 9.85 9.21 -25.90
N TYR A 151 9.91 9.69 -24.65
CA TYR A 151 8.74 10.08 -23.87
C TYR A 151 7.97 11.24 -24.53
N GLU A 152 8.67 12.33 -24.88
CA GLU A 152 8.08 13.51 -25.54
C GLU A 152 7.50 13.19 -26.93
N SER A 153 7.99 12.14 -27.58
CA SER A 153 7.50 11.69 -28.90
C SER A 153 6.31 10.72 -28.81
N GLY A 154 5.74 10.48 -27.63
CA GLY A 154 4.58 9.59 -27.45
C GLY A 154 4.93 8.10 -27.28
N GLY A 155 6.13 7.81 -26.77
CA GLY A 155 6.62 6.43 -26.62
C GLY A 155 5.74 5.56 -25.70
N ILE A 156 5.20 6.12 -24.62
CA ILE A 156 4.34 5.36 -23.68
C ILE A 156 3.05 4.91 -24.36
N GLN A 157 2.37 5.81 -25.06
CA GLN A 157 1.14 5.54 -25.80
C GLN A 157 1.37 4.46 -26.86
N LEU A 158 2.48 4.57 -27.60
CA LEU A 158 2.83 3.59 -28.61
C LEU A 158 3.05 2.20 -27.99
N ILE A 159 3.89 2.11 -26.96
CA ILE A 159 4.17 0.83 -26.29
C ILE A 159 2.87 0.24 -25.72
N ALA A 160 2.07 1.04 -25.01
CA ALA A 160 0.79 0.59 -24.43
C ALA A 160 -0.18 0.06 -25.51
N SER A 161 -0.25 0.72 -26.67
CA SER A 161 -1.12 0.29 -27.77
C SER A 161 -0.70 -1.03 -28.43
N GLN A 162 0.58 -1.41 -28.33
CA GLN A 162 1.15 -2.57 -29.01
C GLN A 162 1.45 -3.74 -28.08
N ILE A 163 1.74 -3.50 -26.79
CA ILE A 163 2.29 -4.50 -25.87
C ILE A 163 1.44 -5.77 -25.80
N SER A 164 0.10 -5.65 -25.83
CA SER A 164 -0.82 -6.78 -25.78
C SER A 164 -0.79 -7.68 -27.01
N ARG A 165 -0.19 -7.22 -28.12
CA ARG A 165 -0.03 -7.97 -29.38
C ARG A 165 1.33 -8.65 -29.48
N LEU A 166 2.28 -8.31 -28.61
CA LEU A 166 3.61 -8.90 -28.60
C LEU A 166 3.55 -10.33 -28.05
N PRO A 167 4.27 -11.29 -28.64
CA PRO A 167 4.31 -12.67 -28.13
C PRO A 167 4.93 -12.73 -26.73
N ASP A 168 4.29 -13.49 -25.82
CA ASP A 168 4.79 -13.73 -24.46
C ASP A 168 6.23 -14.29 -24.49
N GLY A 169 7.12 -13.79 -23.63
CA GLY A 169 8.51 -14.22 -23.55
C GLY A 169 9.39 -13.88 -24.77
N SER A 170 8.88 -13.15 -25.78
CA SER A 170 9.69 -12.72 -26.93
C SER A 170 10.71 -11.64 -26.55
N HIS A 171 11.78 -11.53 -27.34
CA HIS A 171 12.77 -10.47 -27.16
C HIS A 171 12.15 -9.06 -27.27
N VAL A 172 11.19 -8.88 -28.17
CA VAL A 172 10.48 -7.61 -28.35
C VAL A 172 9.67 -7.23 -27.11
N MET A 173 9.02 -8.21 -26.46
CA MET A 173 8.34 -8.01 -25.17
C MET A 173 9.33 -7.59 -24.08
N GLU A 174 10.50 -8.23 -24.00
CA GLU A 174 11.57 -7.84 -23.07
C GLU A 174 12.03 -6.40 -23.30
N LEU A 175 12.30 -6.02 -24.55
CA LEU A 175 12.71 -4.66 -24.91
C LEU A 175 11.63 -3.62 -24.55
N ALA A 176 10.36 -3.92 -24.81
CA ALA A 176 9.24 -3.05 -24.44
C ALA A 176 9.19 -2.80 -22.92
N MET A 177 9.30 -3.86 -22.10
CA MET A 177 9.30 -3.73 -20.64
C MET A 177 10.53 -2.96 -20.13
N ARG A 178 11.71 -3.20 -20.73
CA ARG A 178 12.94 -2.47 -20.38
C ARG A 178 12.88 -1.00 -20.77
N LEU A 179 12.19 -0.64 -21.85
CA LEU A 179 11.95 0.76 -22.20
C LEU A 179 11.07 1.46 -21.16
N VAL A 180 10.00 0.80 -20.69
CA VAL A 180 9.17 1.33 -19.61
C VAL A 180 9.99 1.48 -18.33
N GLN A 181 10.84 0.49 -18.01
CA GLN A 181 11.75 0.58 -16.87
C GLN A 181 12.74 1.75 -16.99
N LEU A 182 13.33 1.98 -18.17
CA LEU A 182 14.22 3.11 -18.42
C LEU A 182 13.50 4.46 -18.23
N MET A 183 12.24 4.56 -18.65
CA MET A 183 11.42 5.75 -18.39
C MET A 183 11.20 5.97 -16.89
N MET A 184 10.84 4.92 -16.15
CA MET A 184 10.63 5.01 -14.70
C MET A 184 11.91 5.37 -13.93
N ILE A 185 13.08 4.96 -14.42
CA ILE A 185 14.37 5.25 -13.78
C ILE A 185 14.89 6.66 -14.12
N LYS A 186 14.81 7.07 -15.39
CA LYS A 186 15.45 8.31 -15.86
C LYS A 186 14.54 9.54 -15.81
N LEU A 187 13.23 9.38 -15.64
CA LEU A 187 12.27 10.49 -15.57
C LEU A 187 11.69 10.65 -14.15
N PRO A 188 11.25 11.86 -13.76
CA PRO A 188 10.55 12.06 -12.49
C PRO A 188 9.28 11.21 -12.41
N ALA A 189 9.13 10.43 -11.34
CA ALA A 189 8.00 9.52 -11.16
C ALA A 189 6.64 10.23 -11.22
N GLU A 190 6.53 11.43 -10.64
CA GLU A 190 5.32 12.26 -10.70
C GLU A 190 4.89 12.51 -12.15
N LYS A 191 5.83 12.92 -13.01
CA LYS A 191 5.55 13.19 -14.42
C LYS A 191 5.05 11.95 -15.14
N VAL A 192 5.75 10.81 -15.00
CA VAL A 192 5.38 9.59 -15.72
C VAL A 192 4.02 9.05 -15.27
N LEU A 193 3.78 8.99 -13.96
CA LEU A 193 2.60 8.34 -13.37
C LEU A 193 1.33 9.19 -13.49
N VAL A 194 1.44 10.51 -13.54
CA VAL A 194 0.30 11.43 -13.62
C VAL A 194 -0.10 11.74 -15.06
N ASP A 195 0.85 11.84 -15.99
CA ASP A 195 0.56 12.27 -17.36
C ASP A 195 -0.17 11.19 -18.20
N HIS A 196 0.10 9.90 -17.95
CA HIS A 196 -0.42 8.79 -18.76
C HIS A 196 -1.01 7.61 -17.96
N PRO A 197 -2.01 7.82 -17.07
CA PRO A 197 -2.57 6.74 -16.26
C PRO A 197 -3.20 5.56 -17.03
N PRO A 198 -4.02 5.76 -18.10
CA PRO A 198 -4.66 4.64 -18.78
C PRO A 198 -3.66 3.79 -19.59
N GLU A 199 -2.64 4.43 -20.18
CA GLU A 199 -1.55 3.73 -20.84
C GLU A 199 -0.75 2.88 -19.84
N LEU A 200 -0.40 3.45 -18.69
CA LEU A 200 0.31 2.72 -17.63
C LEU A 200 -0.51 1.56 -17.07
N ALA A 201 -1.81 1.73 -16.88
CA ALA A 201 -2.68 0.62 -16.48
C ALA A 201 -2.63 -0.52 -17.52
N THR A 202 -2.71 -0.19 -18.82
CA THR A 202 -2.57 -1.16 -19.91
C THR A 202 -1.20 -1.88 -19.87
N LEU A 203 -0.12 -1.14 -19.64
CA LEU A 203 1.22 -1.72 -19.48
C LEU A 203 1.29 -2.65 -18.26
N VAL A 204 0.70 -2.27 -17.13
CA VAL A 204 0.63 -3.12 -15.92
C VAL A 204 -0.10 -4.43 -16.22
N VAL A 205 -1.20 -4.43 -16.98
CA VAL A 205 -1.89 -5.66 -17.38
C VAL A 205 -0.98 -6.61 -18.17
N ALA A 206 -0.20 -6.08 -19.12
CA ALA A 206 0.72 -6.89 -19.92
C ALA A 206 1.94 -7.37 -19.10
N ILE A 207 2.51 -6.49 -18.27
CA ILE A 207 3.67 -6.81 -17.42
C ILE A 207 3.30 -7.85 -16.36
N THR A 208 2.13 -7.74 -15.72
CA THR A 208 1.66 -8.74 -14.74
C THR A 208 1.46 -10.11 -15.38
N ARG A 209 1.01 -10.19 -16.65
CA ARG A 209 0.97 -11.44 -17.40
C ARG A 209 2.36 -12.04 -17.59
N GLN A 210 3.36 -11.25 -17.99
CA GLN A 210 4.74 -11.75 -18.07
C GLN A 210 5.28 -12.17 -16.70
N PHE A 211 4.98 -11.41 -15.65
CA PHE A 211 5.38 -11.69 -14.28
C PHE A 211 4.81 -13.02 -13.76
N ALA A 212 3.59 -13.38 -14.16
CA ALA A 212 2.98 -14.67 -13.87
C ALA A 212 3.69 -15.83 -14.57
N LEU A 213 4.07 -15.64 -15.85
CA LEU A 213 4.59 -16.70 -16.72
C LEU A 213 6.12 -16.93 -16.61
N LEU A 214 6.90 -15.89 -16.34
CA LEU A 214 8.36 -15.97 -16.38
C LEU A 214 8.94 -16.60 -15.10
N HIS A 215 10.00 -17.39 -15.29
CA HIS A 215 10.81 -18.01 -14.24
C HIS A 215 12.30 -17.65 -14.33
N SER A 216 12.67 -16.74 -15.24
CA SER A 216 14.04 -16.23 -15.43
C SER A 216 14.36 -15.04 -14.52
N ALA A 217 15.59 -14.53 -14.58
CA ALA A 217 15.99 -13.31 -13.86
C ALA A 217 15.09 -12.10 -14.18
N LEU A 218 14.52 -12.04 -15.40
CA LEU A 218 13.57 -11.02 -15.81
C LEU A 218 12.35 -10.95 -14.87
N LYS A 219 11.92 -12.06 -14.25
CA LYS A 219 10.80 -12.05 -13.30
C LYS A 219 11.04 -11.06 -12.15
N PHE A 220 12.27 -10.98 -11.66
CA PHE A 220 12.65 -10.04 -10.59
C PHE A 220 12.76 -8.61 -11.13
N GLU A 221 13.26 -8.41 -12.36
CA GLU A 221 13.20 -7.08 -13.02
C GLU A 221 11.75 -6.58 -13.12
N LEU A 222 10.80 -7.46 -13.46
CA LEU A 222 9.38 -7.13 -13.53
C LEU A 222 8.75 -6.88 -12.16
N LEU A 223 9.15 -7.62 -11.13
CA LEU A 223 8.76 -7.36 -9.74
C LEU A 223 9.11 -5.92 -9.34
N HIS A 224 10.36 -5.50 -9.58
CA HIS A 224 10.82 -4.14 -9.27
C HIS A 224 10.12 -3.09 -10.13
N LEU A 225 9.90 -3.36 -11.42
CA LEU A 225 9.17 -2.45 -12.30
C LEU A 225 7.72 -2.24 -11.86
N LEU A 226 7.01 -3.32 -11.53
CA LEU A 226 5.65 -3.24 -11.01
C LEU A 226 5.59 -2.47 -9.69
N SER A 227 6.56 -2.67 -8.80
CA SER A 227 6.64 -1.92 -7.53
C SER A 227 6.89 -0.44 -7.77
N ALA A 228 7.79 -0.08 -8.70
CA ALA A 228 8.03 1.31 -9.07
C ALA A 228 6.78 2.02 -9.61
N ILE A 229 5.91 1.30 -10.33
CA ILE A 229 4.67 1.83 -10.88
C ILE A 229 3.55 1.91 -9.82
N LEU A 230 3.42 0.90 -8.97
CA LEU A 230 2.25 0.73 -8.09
C LEU A 230 2.45 1.22 -6.66
N SER A 231 3.67 1.24 -6.15
CA SER A 231 3.98 1.56 -4.75
C SER A 231 4.48 3.01 -4.55
N SER A 232 4.39 3.86 -5.58
CA SER A 232 4.77 5.27 -5.51
C SER A 232 3.65 6.11 -4.88
N VAL A 233 4.02 7.20 -4.21
CA VAL A 233 3.07 8.19 -3.67
C VAL A 233 2.22 8.81 -4.78
N TYR A 234 2.74 8.85 -6.01
CA TYR A 234 2.04 9.39 -7.19
C TYR A 234 1.21 8.35 -7.96
N SER A 235 1.11 7.10 -7.47
CA SER A 235 0.42 6.01 -8.19
C SER A 235 -1.12 6.10 -8.15
N GLY A 236 -1.70 7.03 -7.38
CA GLY A 236 -3.16 7.17 -7.23
C GLY A 236 -3.96 7.20 -8.54
N PRO A 237 -3.59 8.00 -9.55
CA PRO A 237 -4.27 8.00 -10.85
C PRO A 237 -4.20 6.65 -11.59
N VAL A 238 -3.07 5.94 -11.50
CA VAL A 238 -2.89 4.61 -12.11
C VAL A 238 -3.74 3.58 -11.38
N HIS A 239 -3.83 3.65 -10.05
CA HIS A 239 -4.72 2.80 -9.25
C HIS A 239 -6.17 2.95 -9.68
N GLU A 240 -6.62 4.20 -9.88
CA GLU A 240 -7.99 4.47 -10.32
C GLU A 240 -8.25 3.94 -11.73
N ALA A 241 -7.31 4.13 -12.65
CA ALA A 241 -7.39 3.54 -13.97
C ALA A 241 -7.51 2.01 -13.91
N LEU A 242 -6.73 1.33 -13.05
CA LEU A 242 -6.80 -0.12 -12.85
C LEU A 242 -8.14 -0.58 -12.24
N ARG A 243 -8.72 0.18 -11.29
CA ARG A 243 -10.05 -0.11 -10.71
C ARG A 243 -11.15 -0.06 -11.76
N SER A 244 -11.04 0.85 -12.72
CA SER A 244 -12.02 0.99 -13.80
C SER A 244 -11.97 -0.11 -14.87
N MET A 245 -10.95 -0.99 -14.84
CA MET A 245 -10.80 -2.06 -15.83
C MET A 245 -11.66 -3.29 -15.49
N GLU A 246 -12.83 -3.39 -16.14
CA GLU A 246 -13.72 -4.55 -16.02
C GLU A 246 -13.04 -5.87 -16.44
N ASN A 247 -13.29 -6.95 -15.70
CA ASN A 247 -12.91 -8.34 -16.03
C ASN A 247 -11.41 -8.56 -16.32
N SER A 248 -10.55 -7.75 -15.73
CA SER A 248 -9.13 -7.76 -16.07
C SER A 248 -8.36 -8.83 -15.27
N LEU A 249 -7.75 -9.78 -15.99
CA LEU A 249 -6.96 -10.89 -15.42
C LEU A 249 -5.66 -10.43 -14.72
N TRP A 250 -5.34 -9.13 -14.73
CA TRP A 250 -4.08 -8.61 -14.20
C TRP A 250 -3.92 -8.92 -12.72
N SER A 251 -4.99 -8.83 -11.92
CA SER A 251 -4.92 -9.06 -10.48
C SER A 251 -4.71 -10.55 -10.18
N THR A 252 -5.30 -11.45 -10.97
CA THR A 252 -5.02 -12.89 -10.91
C THR A 252 -3.57 -13.20 -11.32
N ASN A 253 -3.08 -12.60 -12.40
CA ASN A 253 -1.69 -12.77 -12.84
C ASN A 253 -0.69 -12.23 -11.80
N MET A 254 -0.99 -11.08 -11.20
CA MET A 254 -0.23 -10.52 -10.09
C MET A 254 -0.13 -11.52 -8.92
N ARG A 255 -1.26 -12.14 -8.56
CA ARG A 255 -1.31 -13.17 -7.51
C ARG A 255 -0.44 -14.37 -7.83
N VAL A 256 -0.52 -14.88 -9.07
CA VAL A 256 0.30 -15.99 -9.55
C VAL A 256 1.79 -15.68 -9.42
N GLY A 257 2.21 -14.50 -9.87
CA GLY A 257 3.59 -14.06 -9.77
C GLY A 257 4.09 -13.88 -8.32
N ILE A 258 3.27 -13.26 -7.45
CA ILE A 258 3.59 -13.07 -6.02
C ILE A 258 3.71 -14.43 -5.33
N VAL A 259 2.73 -15.33 -5.52
CA VAL A 259 2.76 -16.68 -4.94
C VAL A 259 3.97 -17.46 -5.42
N ALA A 260 4.35 -17.35 -6.70
CA ALA A 260 5.55 -17.98 -7.23
C ALA A 260 6.82 -17.50 -6.49
N ILE A 261 6.91 -16.22 -6.09
CA ILE A 261 8.06 -15.70 -5.34
C ILE A 261 8.02 -16.14 -3.87
N LEU A 262 6.88 -15.96 -3.20
CA LEU A 262 6.76 -16.25 -1.77
C LEU A 262 6.91 -17.76 -1.47
N HIS A 263 6.41 -18.61 -2.36
CA HIS A 263 6.50 -20.07 -2.22
C HIS A 263 7.93 -20.60 -2.40
N ASN A 264 8.76 -19.92 -3.19
CA ASN A 264 10.10 -20.37 -3.53
C ASN A 264 11.16 -19.85 -2.56
N ARG A 265 12.36 -20.45 -2.64
CA ARG A 265 13.55 -19.99 -1.92
C ARG A 265 14.19 -18.82 -2.67
N VAL A 266 13.70 -17.63 -2.39
CA VAL A 266 14.18 -16.37 -2.98
C VAL A 266 14.81 -15.50 -1.87
N ALA A 267 15.72 -14.60 -2.26
CA ALA A 267 16.33 -13.62 -1.36
C ALA A 267 15.28 -12.79 -0.59
N PRO A 268 15.53 -12.41 0.68
CA PRO A 268 14.56 -11.68 1.50
C PRO A 268 14.06 -10.38 0.87
N ALA A 269 14.96 -9.60 0.25
CA ALA A 269 14.58 -8.33 -0.39
C ALA A 269 13.51 -8.52 -1.48
N GLU A 270 13.62 -9.57 -2.29
CA GLU A 270 12.64 -9.87 -3.35
C GLU A 270 11.31 -10.38 -2.77
N LYS A 271 11.36 -11.14 -1.66
CA LYS A 271 10.14 -11.56 -0.95
C LYS A 271 9.41 -10.36 -0.37
N PHE A 272 10.14 -9.42 0.23
CA PHE A 272 9.57 -8.19 0.74
C PHE A 272 8.93 -7.35 -0.36
N GLN A 273 9.59 -7.22 -1.52
CA GLN A 273 8.99 -6.52 -2.67
C GLN A 273 7.70 -7.19 -3.17
N ALA A 274 7.63 -8.53 -3.13
CA ALA A 274 6.40 -9.24 -3.45
C ALA A 274 5.28 -8.97 -2.42
N LEU A 275 5.61 -8.77 -1.14
CA LEU A 275 4.66 -8.34 -0.11
C LEU A 275 4.19 -6.90 -0.34
N ALA A 276 5.10 -5.99 -0.69
CA ALA A 276 4.72 -4.61 -1.05
C ALA A 276 3.74 -4.58 -2.24
N LEU A 277 3.97 -5.41 -3.27
CA LEU A 277 3.00 -5.57 -4.37
C LEU A 277 1.67 -6.18 -3.93
N ALA A 278 1.69 -7.14 -3.00
CA ALA A 278 0.46 -7.71 -2.45
C ALA A 278 -0.37 -6.63 -1.73
N GLU A 279 0.29 -5.79 -0.93
CA GLU A 279 -0.35 -4.67 -0.21
C GLU A 279 -1.00 -3.71 -1.21
N CYS A 280 -0.24 -3.24 -2.20
CA CYS A 280 -0.73 -2.32 -3.21
C CYS A 280 -1.90 -2.92 -4.00
N THR A 281 -1.81 -4.21 -4.36
CA THR A 281 -2.89 -4.91 -5.07
C THR A 281 -4.16 -4.93 -4.23
N MET A 282 -4.08 -5.30 -2.94
CA MET A 282 -5.23 -5.28 -2.04
C MET A 282 -5.80 -3.88 -1.81
N SER A 283 -4.99 -2.83 -1.89
CA SER A 283 -5.44 -1.43 -1.82
C SER A 283 -6.14 -0.95 -3.11
N ILE A 284 -5.95 -1.66 -4.22
CA ILE A 284 -6.65 -1.42 -5.50
C ILE A 284 -7.94 -2.24 -5.56
N VAL A 285 -7.87 -3.57 -5.34
CA VAL A 285 -8.98 -4.51 -5.61
C VAL A 285 -9.73 -5.00 -4.37
N GLY A 286 -9.25 -4.70 -3.16
CA GLY A 286 -9.84 -5.18 -1.90
C GLY A 286 -9.20 -6.45 -1.35
N GLU A 287 -9.52 -6.78 -0.09
CA GLU A 287 -8.84 -7.84 0.66
C GLU A 287 -9.23 -9.26 0.21
N GLU A 288 -10.43 -9.43 -0.35
CA GLU A 288 -10.93 -10.71 -0.89
C GLU A 288 -10.04 -11.27 -2.02
N TRP A 289 -9.22 -10.40 -2.63
CA TRP A 289 -8.19 -10.82 -3.57
C TRP A 289 -7.16 -11.78 -2.99
N LEU A 290 -7.01 -11.93 -1.67
CA LEU A 290 -6.13 -12.98 -1.15
C LEU A 290 -6.66 -14.41 -1.40
N ILE A 291 -7.93 -14.57 -1.81
CA ILE A 291 -8.61 -15.86 -1.95
C ILE A 291 -9.01 -16.07 -3.40
N GLY A 292 -8.58 -17.17 -4.02
CA GLY A 292 -8.82 -17.44 -5.43
C GLY A 292 -7.68 -18.19 -6.13
N PRO A 293 -7.96 -18.69 -7.34
CA PRO A 293 -7.16 -19.74 -7.96
C PRO A 293 -5.76 -19.27 -8.35
N VAL A 294 -4.78 -20.13 -8.12
CA VAL A 294 -3.40 -19.93 -8.59
C VAL A 294 -2.99 -21.14 -9.42
N LYS A 295 -2.65 -20.90 -10.69
CA LYS A 295 -2.07 -21.90 -11.59
C LYS A 295 -0.64 -21.51 -11.89
N LEU A 296 0.31 -22.27 -11.34
CA LEU A 296 1.72 -22.11 -11.70
C LEU A 296 2.01 -22.95 -12.95
N PRO A 297 2.82 -22.46 -13.91
CA PRO A 297 3.14 -23.20 -15.13
C PRO A 297 3.74 -24.60 -14.88
N ASP A 298 4.49 -24.76 -13.79
CA ASP A 298 5.25 -25.99 -13.48
C ASP A 298 4.55 -26.96 -12.51
N VAL A 299 3.32 -26.66 -12.07
CA VAL A 299 2.59 -27.49 -11.09
C VAL A 299 1.34 -28.09 -11.74
N GLN A 300 1.27 -29.43 -11.78
CA GLN A 300 0.16 -30.15 -12.43
C GLN A 300 -1.19 -29.96 -11.72
N ASP A 301 -1.17 -29.88 -10.38
CA ASP A 301 -2.37 -29.63 -9.59
C ASP A 301 -2.53 -28.13 -9.30
N PRO A 302 -3.75 -27.57 -9.43
CA PRO A 302 -3.99 -26.17 -9.09
C PRO A 302 -3.67 -25.94 -7.61
N ILE A 303 -2.94 -24.86 -7.33
CA ILE A 303 -2.65 -24.47 -5.96
C ILE A 303 -3.98 -24.10 -5.28
N PRO A 304 -4.22 -24.57 -4.04
CA PRO A 304 -5.40 -24.21 -3.28
C PRO A 304 -5.64 -22.69 -3.25
N ALA A 305 -6.90 -22.29 -3.38
CA ALA A 305 -7.29 -20.89 -3.51
C ALA A 305 -6.96 -20.04 -2.27
N ASP A 306 -6.73 -20.67 -1.13
CA ASP A 306 -6.33 -20.09 0.14
C ASP A 306 -4.81 -20.03 0.34
N ARG A 307 -4.01 -20.51 -0.62
CA ARG A 307 -2.55 -20.53 -0.46
C ARG A 307 -1.94 -19.13 -0.42
N CYS A 308 -2.52 -18.18 -1.15
CA CYS A 308 -2.02 -16.81 -1.21
C CYS A 308 -2.10 -16.13 0.17
N ILE A 309 -3.28 -16.15 0.83
CA ILE A 309 -3.43 -15.62 2.19
C ILE A 309 -2.43 -16.24 3.18
N LEU A 310 -2.25 -17.56 3.16
CA LEU A 310 -1.31 -18.23 4.06
C LEU A 310 0.14 -17.79 3.82
N LEU A 311 0.56 -17.69 2.55
CA LEU A 311 1.93 -17.26 2.22
C LEU A 311 2.18 -15.79 2.57
N VAL A 312 1.20 -14.91 2.32
CA VAL A 312 1.28 -13.49 2.67
C VAL A 312 1.37 -13.32 4.18
N LEU A 313 0.52 -14.01 4.95
CA LEU A 313 0.54 -13.93 6.41
C LEU A 313 1.86 -14.45 6.99
N GLU A 314 2.29 -15.66 6.60
CA GLU A 314 3.53 -16.23 7.12
C GLU A 314 4.77 -15.43 6.74
N SER A 315 4.83 -14.92 5.51
CA SER A 315 5.95 -14.10 5.07
C SER A 315 5.95 -12.74 5.79
N SER A 316 4.78 -12.12 5.97
CA SER A 316 4.66 -10.86 6.72
C SER A 316 5.09 -11.05 8.18
N ARG A 317 4.70 -12.15 8.83
CA ARG A 317 5.12 -12.49 10.19
C ARG A 317 6.64 -12.60 10.32
N VAL A 318 7.29 -13.27 9.38
CA VAL A 318 8.76 -13.39 9.36
C VAL A 318 9.43 -12.02 9.19
N GLU A 319 8.96 -11.20 8.25
CA GLU A 319 9.50 -9.86 8.02
C GLU A 319 9.26 -8.94 9.22
N ILE A 320 8.09 -9.00 9.88
CA ILE A 320 7.81 -8.27 11.13
C ILE A 320 8.82 -8.65 12.20
N ALA A 321 9.06 -9.95 12.44
CA ALA A 321 10.02 -10.39 13.44
C ALA A 321 11.43 -9.88 13.18
N VAL A 322 11.88 -9.93 11.92
CA VAL A 322 13.20 -9.42 11.52
C VAL A 322 13.28 -7.91 11.70
N LEU A 323 12.31 -7.16 11.18
CA LEU A 323 12.30 -5.69 11.21
C LEU A 323 12.21 -5.17 12.64
N LEU A 324 11.38 -5.75 13.50
CA LEU A 324 11.26 -5.35 14.90
C LEU A 324 12.57 -5.61 15.67
N ASN A 325 13.21 -6.76 15.46
CA ASN A 325 14.50 -7.07 16.07
C ASN A 325 15.60 -6.11 15.60
N GLU A 326 15.64 -5.79 14.30
CA GLU A 326 16.58 -4.81 13.77
C GLU A 326 16.32 -3.39 14.29
N LEU A 327 15.05 -2.99 14.44
CA LEU A 327 14.68 -1.68 14.99
C LEU A 327 15.04 -1.58 16.48
N ALA A 328 14.81 -2.64 17.27
CA ALA A 328 15.25 -2.71 18.67
C ALA A 328 16.77 -2.50 18.77
N TYR A 329 17.54 -3.26 17.98
CA TYR A 329 19.00 -3.16 17.94
C TYR A 329 19.50 -1.76 17.56
N LEU A 330 18.93 -1.18 16.50
CA LEU A 330 19.34 0.15 16.03
C LEU A 330 19.06 1.24 17.07
N ARG A 331 17.99 1.10 17.85
CA ARG A 331 17.63 2.05 18.91
C ARG A 331 18.59 1.96 20.08
N ASP A 332 18.99 0.76 20.46
CA ASP A 332 20.00 0.52 21.49
C ASP A 332 21.38 1.05 21.08
N GLU A 333 21.76 0.90 19.80
CA GLU A 333 23.02 1.45 19.28
C GLU A 333 22.99 2.97 19.12
N ALA A 334 21.87 3.54 18.68
CA ALA A 334 21.72 5.00 18.54
C ALA A 334 21.86 5.72 19.89
N SER A 335 21.47 5.06 20.98
CA SER A 335 21.73 5.56 22.35
C SER A 335 23.22 5.56 22.73
N LYS A 336 24.07 4.85 21.98
CA LYS A 336 25.50 4.61 22.27
C LYS A 336 26.48 5.27 21.28
N SER A 337 26.10 5.55 20.03
CA SER A 337 26.98 6.24 19.06
C SER A 337 26.21 6.98 17.96
N SER A 338 26.62 8.22 17.69
CA SER A 338 25.98 9.13 16.72
C SER A 338 26.75 9.14 15.39
N SER A 339 26.22 8.54 14.31
CA SER A 339 26.25 9.17 12.96
C SER A 339 25.88 8.28 11.77
N THR A 340 25.82 6.94 11.86
CA THR A 340 25.77 6.10 10.63
C THR A 340 24.42 5.44 10.31
N ASN A 341 23.46 5.43 11.25
CA ASN A 341 22.24 4.62 11.14
C ASN A 341 20.97 5.42 10.75
N ALA A 342 21.06 6.73 10.51
CA ALA A 342 19.89 7.60 10.32
C ALA A 342 19.13 7.35 9.00
N GLU A 343 19.81 6.95 7.93
CA GLU A 343 19.18 6.76 6.62
C GLU A 343 18.45 5.41 6.48
N THR A 344 18.77 4.41 7.31
CA THR A 344 18.18 3.06 7.20
C THR A 344 16.90 2.90 8.00
N ILE A 345 16.74 3.65 9.10
CA ILE A 345 15.55 3.58 9.97
C ILE A 345 14.26 3.92 9.21
N PRO A 346 14.16 5.01 8.42
CA PRO A 346 12.93 5.34 7.69
C PRO A 346 12.49 4.23 6.72
N VAL A 347 13.45 3.57 6.07
CA VAL A 347 13.17 2.45 5.15
C VAL A 347 12.62 1.25 5.93
N LYS A 348 13.20 0.93 7.09
CA LYS A 348 12.72 -0.16 7.94
C LYS A 348 11.33 0.13 8.52
N LEU A 349 11.07 1.35 8.96
CA LEU A 349 9.74 1.79 9.43
C LEU A 349 8.69 1.69 8.32
N ARG A 350 9.01 2.15 7.11
CA ARG A 350 8.12 1.99 5.94
C ARG A 350 7.85 0.52 5.66
N ASN A 351 8.88 -0.32 5.68
CA ASN A 351 8.74 -1.74 5.42
C ASN A 351 7.90 -2.45 6.49
N LEU A 352 8.08 -2.08 7.76
CA LEU A 352 7.27 -2.57 8.86
C LEU A 352 5.81 -2.15 8.69
N GLY A 353 5.57 -0.90 8.30
CA GLY A 353 4.23 -0.38 8.01
C GLY A 353 3.50 -1.18 6.93
N ILE A 354 4.20 -1.57 5.84
CA ILE A 354 3.65 -2.44 4.80
C ILE A 354 3.28 -3.82 5.37
N ALA A 355 4.17 -4.44 6.15
CA ALA A 355 3.93 -5.76 6.71
C ALA A 355 2.76 -5.75 7.73
N PHE A 356 2.65 -4.71 8.56
CA PHE A 356 1.50 -4.51 9.45
C PHE A 356 0.22 -4.27 8.66
N ALA A 357 0.24 -3.45 7.60
CA ALA A 357 -0.94 -3.21 6.77
C ALA A 357 -1.46 -4.50 6.13
N LEU A 358 -0.57 -5.41 5.72
CA LEU A 358 -0.95 -6.74 5.23
C LEU A 358 -1.65 -7.57 6.30
N VAL A 359 -1.11 -7.58 7.53
CA VAL A 359 -1.73 -8.29 8.67
C VAL A 359 -3.10 -7.69 9.01
N GLU A 360 -3.23 -6.36 9.07
CA GLU A 360 -4.49 -5.66 9.31
C GLU A 360 -5.54 -5.99 8.22
N LYS A 361 -5.14 -6.04 6.95
CA LYS A 361 -6.04 -6.45 5.86
C LYS A 361 -6.44 -7.93 5.95
N VAL A 362 -5.54 -8.80 6.42
CA VAL A 362 -5.89 -10.21 6.71
C VAL A 362 -6.90 -10.29 7.86
N ILE A 363 -6.71 -9.52 8.93
CA ILE A 363 -7.67 -9.43 10.05
C ILE A 363 -9.04 -8.99 9.55
N LYS A 364 -9.09 -7.92 8.75
CA LYS A 364 -10.33 -7.40 8.15
C LYS A 364 -11.00 -8.40 7.21
N LEU A 365 -10.24 -9.23 6.49
CA LEU A 365 -10.83 -10.29 5.67
C LEU A 365 -11.42 -11.41 6.53
N VAL A 366 -10.75 -11.76 7.63
CA VAL A 366 -11.21 -12.82 8.54
C VAL A 366 -12.45 -12.39 9.32
N SER A 367 -12.57 -11.12 9.72
CA SER A 367 -13.75 -10.63 10.45
C SER A 367 -15.03 -10.76 9.63
N LYS A 368 -14.96 -10.55 8.31
CA LYS A 368 -16.07 -10.76 7.38
C LYS A 368 -16.60 -12.21 7.34
N PHE A 369 -15.83 -13.21 7.76
CA PHE A 369 -16.33 -14.60 7.81
C PHE A 369 -17.34 -14.85 8.94
N GLY A 370 -17.42 -13.94 9.92
CA GLY A 370 -18.37 -14.04 11.02
C GLY A 370 -19.76 -13.45 10.73
N GLU A 371 -19.86 -12.57 9.74
CA GLU A 371 -21.03 -11.68 9.58
C GLU A 371 -22.06 -12.14 8.52
N ASP A 372 -21.70 -13.04 7.60
CA ASP A 372 -22.63 -13.54 6.56
C ASP A 372 -22.41 -15.03 6.23
N ASP A 373 -23.44 -15.86 6.47
CA ASP A 373 -23.48 -17.28 6.10
C ASP A 373 -23.57 -17.53 4.58
N GLU A 374 -23.80 -16.49 3.77
CA GLU A 374 -23.99 -16.59 2.32
C GLU A 374 -22.79 -16.10 1.48
N SER A 375 -21.67 -15.68 2.09
CA SER A 375 -20.51 -15.22 1.29
C SER A 375 -19.83 -16.39 0.55
N HIS A 376 -19.68 -16.27 -0.78
CA HIS A 376 -18.94 -17.23 -1.62
C HIS A 376 -17.51 -17.49 -1.13
N THR A 377 -16.94 -16.56 -0.37
CA THR A 377 -15.60 -16.62 0.20
C THR A 377 -15.47 -17.65 1.32
N ARG A 378 -16.50 -17.81 2.18
CA ARG A 378 -16.53 -18.84 3.25
C ARG A 378 -16.56 -20.25 2.67
N ALA A 379 -17.19 -20.43 1.51
CA ALA A 379 -17.24 -21.73 0.82
C ALA A 379 -15.87 -22.17 0.26
N ILE A 380 -14.93 -21.24 0.07
CA ILE A 380 -13.60 -21.52 -0.51
C ILE A 380 -12.58 -21.87 0.58
N ILE A 381 -12.71 -21.31 1.79
CA ILE A 381 -11.78 -21.53 2.90
C ILE A 381 -12.27 -22.68 3.77
N SER A 382 -11.41 -23.69 3.97
CA SER A 382 -11.68 -24.77 4.93
C SER A 382 -11.50 -24.30 6.39
N ASP A 383 -12.22 -24.90 7.33
CA ASP A 383 -12.03 -24.66 8.77
C ASP A 383 -10.57 -24.88 9.22
N SER A 384 -9.90 -25.85 8.59
CA SER A 384 -8.48 -26.15 8.86
C SER A 384 -7.57 -24.99 8.45
N THR A 385 -7.92 -24.28 7.39
CA THR A 385 -7.21 -23.09 6.90
C THR A 385 -7.48 -21.90 7.80
N LEU A 386 -8.74 -21.68 8.19
CA LEU A 386 -9.10 -20.61 9.12
C LEU A 386 -8.35 -20.76 10.45
N THR A 387 -8.25 -21.99 10.96
CA THR A 387 -7.46 -22.31 12.16
C THR A 387 -5.98 -21.93 11.99
N LYS A 388 -5.38 -22.20 10.83
CA LYS A 388 -3.99 -21.80 10.54
C LYS A 388 -3.83 -20.29 10.47
N ILE A 389 -4.77 -19.58 9.85
CA ILE A 389 -4.77 -18.12 9.77
C ILE A 389 -4.83 -17.53 11.19
N ILE A 390 -5.75 -18.01 12.03
CA ILE A 390 -5.90 -17.56 13.41
C ILE A 390 -4.63 -17.87 14.22
N SER A 391 -4.01 -19.05 14.02
CA SER A 391 -2.72 -19.38 14.66
C SER A 391 -1.62 -18.41 14.25
N GLY A 392 -1.46 -18.17 12.94
CA GLY A 392 -0.45 -17.25 12.41
C GLY A 392 -0.65 -15.80 12.89
N LEU A 393 -1.91 -15.36 13.03
CA LEU A 393 -2.23 -14.06 13.62
C LEU A 393 -1.86 -13.99 15.10
N ASN A 394 -2.22 -15.01 15.90
CA ASN A 394 -1.83 -15.08 17.31
C ASN A 394 -0.30 -15.08 17.50
N GLU A 395 0.44 -15.83 16.67
CA GLU A 395 1.90 -15.85 16.68
C GLU A 395 2.47 -14.47 16.33
N THR A 396 1.93 -13.81 15.30
CA THR A 396 2.35 -12.47 14.89
C THR A 396 2.14 -11.45 16.00
N ILE A 397 0.95 -11.43 16.59
CA ILE A 397 0.62 -10.53 17.72
C ILE A 397 1.46 -10.86 18.95
N GLY A 398 1.76 -12.13 19.19
CA GLY A 398 2.69 -12.56 20.24
C GLY A 398 4.06 -11.90 20.10
N ILE A 399 4.65 -11.91 18.89
CA ILE A 399 5.93 -11.26 18.56
C ILE A 399 5.86 -9.75 18.78
N VAL A 400 4.80 -9.09 18.31
CA VAL A 400 4.63 -7.63 18.48
C VAL A 400 4.50 -7.27 19.97
N LEU A 401 3.83 -8.11 20.78
CA LEU A 401 3.77 -7.93 22.23
C LEU A 401 5.11 -8.18 22.93
N GLU A 402 5.97 -9.07 22.41
CA GLU A 402 7.36 -9.23 22.92
C GLU A 402 8.16 -7.97 22.68
N TYR A 403 8.06 -7.40 21.48
CA TYR A 403 8.70 -6.15 21.14
C TYR A 403 8.24 -4.98 22.04
N LEU A 404 6.93 -4.85 22.29
CA LEU A 404 6.43 -3.83 23.21
C LEU A 404 6.88 -4.06 24.66
N GLN A 405 6.98 -5.30 25.11
CA GLN A 405 7.52 -5.63 26.43
C GLN A 405 8.99 -5.22 26.55
N ASP A 406 9.80 -5.53 25.53
CA ASP A 406 11.20 -5.11 25.48
C ASP A 406 11.34 -3.58 25.52
N ALA A 407 10.57 -2.85 24.71
CA ALA A 407 10.55 -1.39 24.72
C ALA A 407 10.15 -0.82 26.10
N LYS A 408 9.16 -1.43 26.77
CA LYS A 408 8.73 -1.07 28.13
C LYS A 408 9.86 -1.25 29.14
N ASP A 409 10.56 -2.37 29.09
CA ASP A 409 11.65 -2.70 30.02
C ASP A 409 12.85 -1.74 29.84
N HIS A 410 13.02 -1.19 28.63
CA HIS A 410 13.99 -0.14 28.32
C HIS A 410 13.46 1.29 28.53
N GLY A 411 12.25 1.46 29.06
CA GLY A 411 11.66 2.77 29.38
C GLY A 411 11.31 3.62 28.16
N GLN A 412 11.16 3.01 26.99
CA GLN A 412 10.78 3.69 25.75
C GLN A 412 9.27 3.69 25.62
N ASN A 413 8.66 4.82 25.25
CA ASN A 413 7.21 4.90 25.04
C ASN A 413 6.84 5.81 23.86
N LYS A 414 7.81 6.22 23.04
CA LYS A 414 7.59 7.16 21.94
C LYS A 414 8.28 6.72 20.65
N GLY A 415 7.50 6.57 19.59
CA GLY A 415 7.97 6.20 18.25
C GLY A 415 6.88 5.59 17.38
N ASP A 416 6.96 5.81 16.07
CA ASP A 416 5.95 5.35 15.11
C ASP A 416 5.91 3.82 14.97
N ASP A 417 7.04 3.16 15.19
CA ASP A 417 7.17 1.70 15.35
C ASP A 417 6.30 1.16 16.49
N LEU A 418 6.37 1.81 17.66
CA LEU A 418 5.60 1.42 18.85
C LEU A 418 4.12 1.71 18.63
N LEU A 419 3.79 2.87 18.05
CA LEU A 419 2.41 3.24 17.79
C LEU A 419 1.77 2.31 16.75
N ALA A 420 2.47 2.00 15.66
CA ALA A 420 2.00 1.05 14.64
C ALA A 420 1.84 -0.37 15.23
N SER A 421 2.71 -0.76 16.17
CA SER A 421 2.58 -2.01 16.93
C SER A 421 1.30 -2.05 17.76
N VAL A 422 0.97 -0.96 18.47
CA VAL A 422 -0.31 -0.85 19.20
C VAL A 422 -1.49 -0.89 18.23
N ARG A 423 -1.39 -0.28 17.05
CA ARG A 423 -2.45 -0.27 16.04
C ARG A 423 -2.80 -1.68 15.55
N VAL A 424 -1.81 -2.48 15.15
CA VAL A 424 -2.05 -3.84 14.67
C VAL A 424 -2.57 -4.75 15.78
N ILE A 425 -2.10 -4.58 17.02
CA ILE A 425 -2.64 -5.29 18.18
C ILE A 425 -4.10 -4.89 18.43
N GLY A 426 -4.40 -3.59 18.44
CA GLY A 426 -5.74 -3.07 18.63
C GLY A 426 -6.71 -3.59 17.57
N SER A 427 -6.30 -3.58 16.30
CA SER A 427 -7.08 -4.14 15.19
C SER A 427 -7.37 -5.62 15.38
N TYR A 428 -6.41 -6.44 15.82
CA TYR A 428 -6.66 -7.86 16.07
C TYR A 428 -7.54 -8.12 17.29
N LEU A 429 -7.29 -7.42 18.40
CA LEU A 429 -8.03 -7.63 19.64
C LEU A 429 -9.45 -7.06 19.58
N ALA A 430 -9.75 -6.16 18.66
CA ALA A 430 -11.12 -5.78 18.35
C ALA A 430 -11.93 -6.99 17.85
N GLU A 431 -11.32 -7.92 17.12
CA GLU A 431 -11.99 -9.14 16.64
C GLU A 431 -11.88 -10.30 17.63
N THR A 432 -10.78 -10.38 18.38
CA THR A 432 -10.53 -11.45 19.35
C THR A 432 -10.07 -10.89 20.71
N PRO A 433 -10.97 -10.33 21.54
CA PRO A 433 -10.60 -9.60 22.77
C PRO A 433 -9.92 -10.44 23.86
N ASN A 434 -10.05 -11.77 23.79
CA ASN A 434 -9.46 -12.68 24.77
C ASN A 434 -8.12 -13.29 24.30
N ALA A 435 -7.66 -12.98 23.09
CA ALA A 435 -6.35 -13.42 22.63
C ALA A 435 -5.24 -12.82 23.49
N CYS A 436 -4.18 -13.59 23.73
CA CYS A 436 -3.01 -13.16 24.52
C CYS A 436 -3.35 -12.50 25.88
N ARG A 437 -4.47 -12.88 26.52
CA ARG A 437 -5.08 -12.18 27.67
C ARG A 437 -4.09 -11.78 28.77
N GLU A 438 -3.23 -12.69 29.21
CA GLU A 438 -2.29 -12.42 30.30
C GLU A 438 -1.29 -11.33 29.93
N LYS A 439 -0.72 -11.41 28.72
CA LYS A 439 0.27 -10.45 28.25
C LYS A 439 -0.34 -9.09 27.96
N VAL A 440 -1.55 -9.06 27.38
CA VAL A 440 -2.30 -7.81 27.20
C VAL A 440 -2.60 -7.16 28.54
N LYS A 441 -3.00 -7.96 29.54
CA LYS A 441 -3.25 -7.45 30.91
C LYS A 441 -1.99 -6.83 31.54
N GLU A 442 -0.82 -7.43 31.35
CA GLU A 442 0.46 -6.91 31.87
C GLU A 442 0.95 -5.65 31.15
N LEU A 443 0.61 -5.52 29.87
CA LEU A 443 1.07 -4.43 29.01
C LEU A 443 0.05 -3.30 28.83
N LEU A 444 -1.21 -3.47 29.20
CA LEU A 444 -2.30 -2.54 28.87
C LEU A 444 -1.99 -1.08 29.23
N SER A 445 -1.56 -0.82 30.47
CA SER A 445 -1.21 0.53 30.92
C SER A 445 -0.06 1.13 30.12
N TYR A 446 0.93 0.31 29.76
CA TYR A 446 2.04 0.75 28.91
C TYR A 446 1.58 1.03 27.48
N MET A 447 0.76 0.16 26.89
CA MET A 447 0.24 0.37 25.54
C MET A 447 -0.57 1.66 25.42
N LEU A 448 -1.38 1.99 26.43
CA LEU A 448 -2.13 3.25 26.51
C LEU A 448 -1.26 4.48 26.75
N SER A 449 0.01 4.30 27.14
CA SER A 449 0.96 5.39 27.35
C SER A 449 1.83 5.68 26.11
N ILE A 450 1.78 4.81 25.10
CA ILE A 450 2.60 4.93 23.89
C ILE A 450 2.16 6.13 23.05
N GLN A 451 3.14 6.85 22.50
CA GLN A 451 2.96 8.05 21.69
C GLN A 451 3.63 7.89 20.32
N GLY A 452 3.02 8.46 19.29
CA GLY A 452 3.67 8.65 17.99
C GLY A 452 4.86 9.61 18.08
N GLY A 453 5.74 9.61 17.07
CA GLY A 453 6.95 10.44 17.04
C GLY A 453 6.67 11.93 17.23
N ASP A 454 5.64 12.44 16.56
CA ASP A 454 5.23 13.85 16.60
C ASP A 454 4.05 14.12 17.54
N GLU A 455 3.58 13.11 18.27
CA GLU A 455 2.39 13.21 19.09
C GLU A 455 2.67 13.91 20.43
N PRO A 456 1.82 14.89 20.86
CA PRO A 456 2.02 15.61 22.13
C PRO A 456 1.64 14.79 23.38
N GLY A 457 0.83 13.75 23.22
CA GLY A 457 0.37 12.86 24.29
C GLY A 457 -0.30 11.62 23.68
N PRO A 458 -0.60 10.57 24.45
CA PRO A 458 -1.01 9.27 23.92
C PRO A 458 -2.48 9.29 23.46
N PHE A 459 -2.77 9.80 22.27
CA PHE A 459 -4.13 9.89 21.74
C PHE A 459 -4.44 8.71 20.81
N HIS A 460 -3.56 8.44 19.84
CA HIS A 460 -3.76 7.40 18.84
C HIS A 460 -3.70 5.99 19.42
N SER A 461 -2.81 5.75 20.39
CA SER A 461 -2.72 4.45 21.07
C SER A 461 -4.01 4.09 21.81
N ILE A 462 -4.65 5.07 22.46
CA ILE A 462 -5.95 4.90 23.11
C ILE A 462 -7.03 4.66 22.06
N CYS A 463 -7.08 5.47 21.00
CA CYS A 463 -8.00 5.30 19.88
C CYS A 463 -7.98 3.87 19.31
N PHE A 464 -6.79 3.34 19.02
CA PHE A 464 -6.63 2.00 18.44
C PHE A 464 -7.06 0.86 19.38
N LEU A 465 -6.96 1.04 20.69
CA LEU A 465 -7.37 0.04 21.68
C LEU A 465 -8.83 0.15 22.10
N LEU A 466 -9.48 1.26 21.77
CA LEU A 466 -10.82 1.58 22.23
C LEU A 466 -11.88 0.53 21.83
N PRO A 467 -11.89 -0.03 20.60
CA PRO A 467 -12.84 -1.08 20.25
C PRO A 467 -12.73 -2.32 21.15
N MET A 468 -11.49 -2.74 21.47
CA MET A 468 -11.23 -3.85 22.39
C MET A 468 -11.70 -3.51 23.81
N LEU A 469 -11.36 -2.31 24.30
CA LEU A 469 -11.74 -1.85 25.64
C LEU A 469 -13.27 -1.82 25.82
N CYS A 470 -13.99 -1.34 24.81
CA CYS A 470 -15.45 -1.33 24.80
C CYS A 470 -16.02 -2.75 24.93
N GLN A 471 -15.49 -3.72 24.16
CA GLN A 471 -15.96 -5.10 24.21
C GLN A 471 -15.64 -5.81 25.53
N ILE A 472 -14.43 -5.66 26.08
CA ILE A 472 -14.07 -6.34 27.33
C ILE A 472 -14.88 -5.79 28.52
N THR A 473 -15.22 -4.49 28.50
CA THR A 473 -15.99 -3.84 29.58
C THR A 473 -17.46 -4.24 29.62
N MET A 474 -17.97 -4.91 28.58
CA MET A 474 -19.27 -5.57 28.66
C MET A 474 -19.32 -6.60 29.80
N LYS A 475 -18.18 -7.21 30.16
CA LYS A 475 -18.05 -8.16 31.28
C LYS A 475 -17.36 -7.54 32.49
N THR A 476 -17.75 -7.95 33.70
CA THR A 476 -17.16 -7.45 34.95
C THR A 476 -15.65 -7.64 35.04
N ASP A 477 -15.12 -8.75 34.51
CA ASP A 477 -13.68 -9.01 34.50
C ASP A 477 -12.90 -8.00 33.66
N GLY A 478 -13.47 -7.49 32.56
CA GLY A 478 -12.86 -6.41 31.78
C GLY A 478 -12.88 -5.08 32.55
N CYS A 479 -13.97 -4.76 33.24
CA CYS A 479 -14.01 -3.56 34.10
C CYS A 479 -12.98 -3.64 35.24
N LYS A 480 -12.77 -4.83 35.84
CA LYS A 480 -11.70 -5.05 36.82
C LYS A 480 -10.32 -4.81 36.23
N LEU A 481 -10.10 -5.25 34.99
CA LEU A 481 -8.86 -4.97 34.27
C LEU A 481 -8.63 -3.46 34.10
N LEU A 482 -9.64 -2.73 33.61
CA LEU A 482 -9.57 -1.27 33.46
C LEU A 482 -9.26 -0.56 34.78
N ALA A 483 -9.88 -0.98 35.88
CA ALA A 483 -9.61 -0.40 37.19
C ALA A 483 -8.18 -0.68 37.67
N SER A 484 -7.72 -1.94 37.57
CA SER A 484 -6.39 -2.33 38.05
C SER A 484 -5.23 -1.71 37.26
N SER A 485 -5.48 -1.35 36.00
CA SER A 485 -4.49 -0.73 35.10
C SER A 485 -4.62 0.79 35.01
N GLU A 486 -5.58 1.39 35.72
CA GLU A 486 -6.01 2.78 35.59
C GLU A 486 -6.38 3.22 34.17
N ALA A 487 -6.63 2.27 33.25
CA ALA A 487 -6.96 2.53 31.85
C ALA A 487 -8.23 3.39 31.69
N PHE A 488 -9.15 3.36 32.65
CA PHE A 488 -10.33 4.23 32.63
C PHE A 488 -9.95 5.73 32.63
N LYS A 489 -8.85 6.13 33.28
CA LYS A 489 -8.38 7.53 33.25
C LYS A 489 -7.93 7.93 31.86
N ALA A 490 -7.19 7.06 31.19
CA ALA A 490 -6.75 7.29 29.82
C ALA A 490 -7.95 7.44 28.87
N VAL A 491 -8.97 6.58 28.98
CA VAL A 491 -10.20 6.69 28.17
C VAL A 491 -10.96 7.98 28.46
N ILE A 492 -11.02 8.43 29.72
CA ILE A 492 -11.64 9.71 30.10
C ILE A 492 -10.87 10.89 29.50
N GLU A 493 -9.55 10.92 29.64
CA GLU A 493 -8.71 11.98 29.07
C GLU A 493 -8.81 12.04 27.55
N TYR A 494 -8.83 10.87 26.91
CA TYR A 494 -9.09 10.73 25.48
C TYR A 494 -10.45 11.32 25.08
N LEU A 495 -11.53 10.94 25.77
CA LEU A 495 -12.87 11.47 25.50
C LEU A 495 -12.93 12.98 25.68
N ILE A 496 -12.34 13.52 26.76
CA ILE A 496 -12.27 14.97 26.99
C ILE A 496 -11.54 15.67 25.84
N SER A 497 -10.46 15.09 25.33
CA SER A 497 -9.73 15.66 24.20
C SER A 497 -10.52 15.65 22.88
N LEU A 498 -11.39 14.65 22.68
CA LEU A 498 -12.28 14.56 21.51
C LEU A 498 -13.40 15.59 21.54
N ILE A 499 -14.02 15.80 22.71
CA ILE A 499 -15.22 16.65 22.83
C ILE A 499 -14.92 18.09 23.30
N GLY A 500 -13.65 18.37 23.65
CA GLY A 500 -13.24 19.65 24.21
C GLY A 500 -13.25 20.83 23.22
N PRO A 501 -13.14 22.08 23.70
CA PRO A 501 -13.24 23.29 22.88
C PRO A 501 -12.13 23.46 21.83
N SER A 502 -10.99 22.79 22.04
CA SER A 502 -9.84 22.77 21.13
C SER A 502 -9.86 21.57 20.17
N SER A 503 -10.97 20.84 20.06
CA SER A 503 -11.10 19.72 19.15
C SER A 503 -11.13 20.21 17.70
N HIS A 504 -10.00 20.07 17.00
CA HIS A 504 -9.96 20.16 15.54
C HIS A 504 -10.47 18.87 14.86
N MET A 505 -10.97 17.90 15.64
CA MET A 505 -11.18 16.49 15.27
C MET A 505 -12.66 16.04 15.39
N VAL A 506 -13.62 16.95 15.21
CA VAL A 506 -15.07 16.70 15.40
C VAL A 506 -15.67 15.68 14.39
N GLU A 507 -14.89 15.11 13.48
CA GLU A 507 -15.40 14.24 12.42
C GLU A 507 -15.61 12.76 12.82
N ASP A 508 -15.03 12.26 13.91
CA ASP A 508 -15.18 10.85 14.31
C ASP A 508 -16.18 10.63 15.46
N LYS A 509 -17.48 10.69 15.12
CA LYS A 509 -18.57 10.36 16.06
C LYS A 509 -18.43 8.95 16.65
N ASN A 510 -17.91 7.98 15.88
CA ASN A 510 -17.81 6.59 16.32
C ASN A 510 -16.82 6.45 17.48
N SER A 511 -15.68 7.12 17.42
CA SER A 511 -14.71 7.16 18.52
C SER A 511 -15.30 7.76 19.80
N VAL A 512 -16.13 8.80 19.69
CA VAL A 512 -16.82 9.41 20.84
C VAL A 512 -17.79 8.40 21.48
N PHE A 513 -18.62 7.74 20.69
CA PHE A 513 -19.57 6.75 21.19
C PHE A 513 -18.85 5.56 21.83
N LEU A 514 -17.82 5.00 21.20
CA LEU A 514 -17.03 3.91 21.77
C LEU A 514 -16.40 4.28 23.13
N ALA A 515 -15.93 5.52 23.28
CA ALA A 515 -15.37 6.00 24.55
C ALA A 515 -16.45 6.18 25.61
N CYS A 516 -17.59 6.75 25.24
CA CYS A 516 -18.76 6.84 26.11
C CYS A 516 -19.25 5.45 26.55
N ASP A 517 -19.39 4.50 25.65
CA ASP A 517 -19.83 3.12 25.95
C ASP A 517 -18.84 2.41 26.86
N THR A 518 -17.54 2.57 26.63
CA THR A 518 -16.49 2.00 27.49
C THR A 518 -16.61 2.54 28.92
N ILE A 519 -16.82 3.85 29.07
CA ILE A 519 -17.00 4.51 30.38
C ILE A 519 -18.34 4.10 31.02
N LEU A 520 -19.43 4.06 30.23
CA LEU A 520 -20.75 3.66 30.68
C LEU A 520 -20.75 2.22 31.21
N ASN A 521 -20.18 1.29 30.45
CA ASN A 521 -20.01 -0.11 30.84
C ASN A 521 -19.25 -0.26 32.16
N PHE A 522 -18.21 0.56 32.35
CA PHE A 522 -17.41 0.61 33.57
C PHE A 522 -18.21 1.15 34.77
N LEU A 523 -18.91 2.28 34.59
CA LEU A 523 -19.71 2.94 35.62
C LEU A 523 -20.92 2.11 36.06
N LEU A 524 -21.57 1.40 35.13
CA LEU A 524 -22.67 0.48 35.43
C LEU A 524 -22.23 -0.68 36.33
N LYS A 525 -20.94 -1.04 36.31
CA LYS A 525 -20.38 -2.13 37.13
C LYS A 525 -19.54 -1.61 38.30
N ARG A 526 -19.60 -0.30 38.63
CA ARG A 526 -18.74 0.37 39.65
C ARG A 526 -18.69 -0.34 41.01
N GLU A 527 -19.83 -0.85 41.49
CA GLU A 527 -19.92 -1.53 42.79
C GLU A 527 -19.12 -2.83 42.83
N GLN A 528 -19.04 -3.54 41.69
CA GLN A 528 -18.33 -4.81 41.56
C GLN A 528 -16.83 -4.63 41.43
N VAL A 529 -16.39 -3.43 41.04
CA VAL A 529 -14.99 -3.10 40.72
C VAL A 529 -14.30 -2.33 41.86
N ARG A 530 -15.05 -1.78 42.83
CA ARG A 530 -14.54 -1.07 44.01
C ARG A 530 -13.62 0.12 43.67
N VAL A 531 -14.02 0.92 42.69
CA VAL A 531 -13.25 2.10 42.23
C VAL A 531 -13.69 3.34 43.00
N ASN A 532 -12.74 4.18 43.38
CA ASN A 532 -13.03 5.48 43.97
C ASN A 532 -13.43 6.48 42.86
N LEU A 533 -14.72 6.80 42.77
CA LEU A 533 -15.26 7.75 41.79
C LEU A 533 -15.07 9.22 42.20
N GLN A 534 -14.35 9.51 43.29
CA GLN A 534 -13.95 10.87 43.67
C GLN A 534 -12.66 11.33 42.97
N ASP A 535 -12.20 10.62 41.94
CA ASP A 535 -11.08 11.05 41.10
C ASP A 535 -11.43 12.38 40.38
N ALA A 536 -10.44 13.25 40.19
CA ALA A 536 -10.62 14.52 39.50
C ALA A 536 -10.99 14.32 38.00
N SER A 537 -10.62 13.18 37.41
CA SER A 537 -10.94 12.85 36.02
C SER A 537 -12.44 12.83 35.75
N PHE A 538 -13.26 12.30 36.67
CA PHE A 538 -14.71 12.25 36.52
C PHE A 538 -15.36 13.64 36.61
N VAL A 539 -14.80 14.55 37.42
CA VAL A 539 -15.28 15.94 37.49
C VAL A 539 -15.00 16.66 36.18
N LYS A 540 -13.78 16.51 35.64
CA LYS A 540 -13.43 17.07 34.33
C LYS A 540 -14.29 16.49 33.20
N LEU A 541 -14.66 15.21 33.30
CA LEU A 541 -15.56 14.57 32.35
C LEU A 541 -16.98 15.16 32.41
N LEU A 542 -17.53 15.39 33.61
CA LEU A 542 -18.85 16.04 33.77
C LEU A 542 -18.85 17.42 33.09
N ILE A 543 -17.80 18.21 33.32
CA ILE A 543 -17.64 19.51 32.68
C ILE A 543 -17.61 19.33 31.16
N ALA A 544 -16.71 18.49 30.63
CA ALA A 544 -16.56 18.29 29.19
C ALA A 544 -17.86 17.83 28.50
N LEU A 545 -18.61 16.88 29.09
CA LEU A 545 -19.89 16.40 28.55
C LEU A 545 -20.97 17.50 28.56
N SER A 546 -21.02 18.32 29.61
CA SER A 546 -21.98 19.42 29.71
C SER A 546 -21.69 20.55 28.70
N HIS A 547 -20.43 20.80 28.38
CA HIS A 547 -20.03 21.76 27.34
C HIS A 547 -20.24 21.19 25.94
N TRP A 548 -19.89 19.93 25.72
CA TRP A 548 -20.08 19.25 24.43
C TRP A 548 -21.53 19.28 23.97
N THR A 549 -22.48 19.08 24.88
CA THR A 549 -23.91 19.02 24.58
C THR A 549 -24.60 20.39 24.51
N ASP A 550 -23.86 21.49 24.71
CA ASP A 550 -24.42 22.83 24.63
C ASP A 550 -24.77 23.18 23.18
N GLY A 551 -25.99 23.64 22.94
CA GLY A 551 -26.50 23.90 21.58
C GLY A 551 -26.70 22.67 20.66
N ILE A 552 -26.31 21.45 21.08
CA ILE A 552 -26.57 20.22 20.32
C ILE A 552 -28.01 19.75 20.52
N GLY A 553 -28.66 19.32 19.43
CA GLY A 553 -30.04 18.78 19.41
C GLY A 553 -30.14 17.29 19.04
N ASP A 554 -29.01 16.61 18.88
CA ASP A 554 -28.94 15.16 18.58
C ASP A 554 -29.31 14.36 19.83
N LEU A 555 -30.38 13.55 19.73
CA LEU A 555 -30.93 12.80 20.86
C LEU A 555 -29.92 11.76 21.38
N GLY A 556 -29.23 11.02 20.50
CA GLY A 556 -28.27 9.99 20.89
C GLY A 556 -27.10 10.58 21.70
N ILE A 557 -26.57 11.73 21.26
CA ILE A 557 -25.52 12.47 21.98
C ILE A 557 -26.01 12.93 23.37
N ILE A 558 -27.20 13.53 23.43
CA ILE A 558 -27.77 14.02 24.70
C ILE A 558 -28.00 12.87 25.66
N MET A 559 -28.58 11.76 25.20
CA MET A 559 -28.89 10.60 26.03
C MET A 559 -27.62 9.95 26.55
N MET A 560 -26.63 9.71 25.68
CA MET A 560 -25.35 9.11 26.06
C MET A 560 -24.61 9.95 27.11
N ALA A 561 -24.46 11.26 26.86
CA ALA A 561 -23.82 12.17 27.80
C ALA A 561 -24.57 12.21 29.15
N SER A 562 -25.91 12.24 29.11
CA SER A 562 -26.75 12.28 30.31
C SER A 562 -26.68 10.99 31.11
N SER A 563 -26.61 9.82 30.47
CA SER A 563 -26.46 8.53 31.14
C SER A 563 -25.12 8.44 31.87
N VAL A 564 -24.01 8.83 31.22
CA VAL A 564 -22.69 8.87 31.86
C VAL A 564 -22.68 9.85 33.04
N CYS A 565 -23.20 11.07 32.84
CA CYS A 565 -23.31 12.07 33.91
C CYS A 565 -24.16 11.57 35.09
N SER A 566 -25.30 10.93 34.82
CA SER A 566 -26.20 10.42 35.87
C SER A 566 -25.54 9.39 36.76
N LEU A 567 -24.70 8.51 36.20
CA LEU A 567 -23.99 7.50 36.98
C LEU A 567 -22.85 8.10 37.83
N ILE A 568 -22.19 9.16 37.33
CA ILE A 568 -21.16 9.89 38.09
C ILE A 568 -21.82 10.68 39.24
N LEU A 569 -22.93 11.37 38.95
CA LEU A 569 -23.67 12.15 39.95
C LEU A 569 -24.16 11.31 41.12
N ASP A 570 -24.53 10.05 40.86
CA ASP A 570 -24.90 9.11 41.91
C ASP A 570 -23.78 8.87 42.95
N SER A 571 -22.53 9.17 42.60
CA SER A 571 -21.36 8.94 43.46
C SER A 571 -20.83 10.22 44.13
N THR A 572 -21.49 11.36 43.97
CA THR A 572 -21.08 12.66 44.53
C THR A 572 -22.28 13.47 45.06
N SER A 573 -22.07 14.74 45.43
CA SER A 573 -23.13 15.70 45.81
C SER A 573 -22.83 17.09 45.25
N GLU A 574 -23.83 17.98 45.23
CA GLU A 574 -23.67 19.36 44.78
C GLU A 574 -22.61 20.10 45.59
N GLU A 575 -22.61 19.96 46.91
CA GLU A 575 -21.61 20.59 47.78
C GLU A 575 -20.20 20.07 47.50
N ALA A 576 -20.07 18.75 47.28
CA ALA A 576 -18.78 18.13 46.98
C ALA A 576 -18.21 18.60 45.64
N LEU A 577 -19.05 18.80 44.61
CA LEU A 577 -18.63 19.35 43.33
C LEU A 577 -18.24 20.83 43.46
N LEU A 578 -19.04 21.66 44.12
CA LEU A 578 -18.76 23.09 44.29
C LEU A 578 -17.54 23.39 45.19
N CYS A 579 -17.11 22.42 46.00
CA CYS A 579 -15.86 22.52 46.76
C CYS A 579 -14.60 22.33 45.87
N ARG A 580 -14.76 21.88 44.62
CA ARG A 580 -13.64 21.67 43.70
C ARG A 580 -13.29 22.97 42.98
N PRO A 581 -11.99 23.33 42.86
CA PRO A 581 -11.57 24.59 42.25
C PRO A 581 -11.83 24.66 40.74
N ASP A 582 -11.98 23.51 40.09
CA ASP A 582 -12.17 23.35 38.66
C ASP A 582 -13.66 23.22 38.25
N PHE A 583 -14.61 23.30 39.19
CA PHE A 583 -16.04 23.19 38.92
C PHE A 583 -16.79 24.42 39.46
N ASN A 584 -17.58 25.10 38.62
CA ASN A 584 -18.29 26.32 38.99
C ASN A 584 -19.82 26.22 38.79
N ASN A 585 -20.54 27.29 39.17
CA ASN A 585 -22.00 27.35 39.01
C ASN A 585 -22.47 27.33 37.55
N ASP A 586 -21.66 27.82 36.61
CA ASP A 586 -22.01 27.77 35.18
C ASP A 586 -21.95 26.33 34.66
N ASP A 587 -20.97 25.54 35.10
CA ASP A 587 -20.89 24.11 34.80
C ASP A 587 -22.08 23.34 35.40
N LEU A 588 -22.46 23.65 36.65
CA LEU A 588 -23.66 23.09 37.28
C LEU A 588 -24.95 23.44 36.52
N ASN A 589 -25.06 24.68 36.04
CA ASN A 589 -26.20 25.12 35.24
C ASN A 589 -26.27 24.36 33.90
N ARG A 590 -25.14 24.20 33.20
CA ARG A 590 -25.06 23.43 31.95
C ARG A 590 -25.46 21.98 32.16
N LEU A 591 -24.95 21.36 33.23
CA LEU A 591 -25.30 20.00 33.61
C LEU A 591 -26.79 19.86 33.92
N SER A 592 -27.38 20.84 34.62
CA SER A 592 -28.82 20.89 34.90
C SER A 592 -29.64 20.93 33.60
N GLN A 593 -29.22 21.75 32.63
CA GLN A 593 -29.88 21.83 31.33
C GLN A 593 -29.75 20.54 30.53
N LEU A 594 -28.59 19.87 30.57
CA LEU A 594 -28.38 18.58 29.93
C LEU A 594 -29.37 17.52 30.47
N ILE A 595 -29.43 17.35 31.79
CA ILE A 595 -30.35 16.38 32.41
C ILE A 595 -31.81 16.77 32.10
N LYS A 596 -32.19 18.04 32.19
CA LYS A 596 -33.53 18.50 31.80
C LYS A 596 -33.87 18.15 30.35
N LYS A 597 -32.96 18.39 29.41
CA LYS A 597 -33.15 18.04 28.00
C LYS A 597 -33.39 16.53 27.83
N SER A 598 -32.57 15.68 28.44
CA SER A 598 -32.75 14.23 28.35
C SER A 598 -34.10 13.72 28.87
N LEU A 599 -34.58 14.24 30.01
CA LEU A 599 -35.86 13.85 30.59
C LEU A 599 -37.07 14.39 29.81
N THR A 600 -36.94 15.59 29.22
CA THR A 600 -38.04 16.23 28.49
C THR A 600 -38.18 15.75 27.05
N MET A 601 -37.09 15.39 26.38
CA MET A 601 -37.09 14.95 24.97
C MET A 601 -37.74 13.58 24.79
N CYS A 602 -37.49 12.61 25.69
CA CYS A 602 -38.20 11.32 25.67
C CYS A 602 -39.68 11.45 26.04
N GLY A 603 -40.03 12.34 26.99
CA GLY A 603 -41.42 12.56 27.42
C GLY A 603 -42.35 13.13 26.34
N LYS A 604 -41.81 13.75 25.28
CA LYS A 604 -42.57 14.29 24.14
C LYS A 604 -42.53 13.41 22.89
N GLY A 605 -41.75 12.31 22.90
CA GLY A 605 -41.30 11.62 21.68
C GLY A 605 -41.43 10.09 21.67
N MET A 606 -42.23 9.46 22.55
CA MET A 606 -42.43 7.98 22.58
C MET A 606 -43.12 7.38 21.32
N MET A 607 -43.08 8.05 20.16
CA MET A 607 -43.71 7.63 18.90
C MET A 607 -42.77 7.73 17.68
N SER A 608 -41.45 7.92 17.87
CA SER A 608 -40.47 7.83 16.78
C SER A 608 -39.46 6.71 17.02
N ASP A 609 -38.99 6.07 15.94
CA ASP A 609 -38.00 4.98 15.98
C ASP A 609 -36.74 5.36 16.79
N ASP A 610 -36.25 6.61 16.67
CA ASP A 610 -35.11 7.15 17.43
C ASP A 610 -35.30 7.12 18.96
N ALA A 611 -36.54 7.16 19.47
CA ALA A 611 -36.81 7.13 20.91
C ALA A 611 -36.81 5.70 21.47
N GLU A 612 -37.11 4.71 20.64
CA GLU A 612 -37.06 3.30 21.00
C GLU A 612 -35.61 2.81 21.11
N GLU A 613 -34.72 3.27 20.21
CA GLU A 613 -33.28 2.98 20.26
C GLU A 613 -32.58 3.50 21.53
N GLN A 614 -33.12 4.56 22.16
CA GLN A 614 -32.51 5.21 23.33
C GLN A 614 -33.20 4.86 24.66
N ALA A 615 -34.12 3.89 24.66
CA ALA A 615 -34.93 3.54 25.82
C ALA A 615 -34.09 3.11 27.05
N ASP A 616 -33.04 2.31 26.83
CA ASP A 616 -32.15 1.84 27.89
C ASP A 616 -31.38 3.01 28.54
N LEU A 617 -30.86 3.93 27.72
CA LEU A 617 -30.17 5.13 28.21
C LEU A 617 -31.13 6.03 29.01
N HIS A 618 -32.38 6.17 28.56
CA HIS A 618 -33.40 6.90 29.29
C HIS A 618 -33.75 6.27 30.63
N GLN A 619 -33.80 4.95 30.70
CA GLN A 619 -34.00 4.24 31.96
C GLN A 619 -32.84 4.51 32.94
N ILE A 620 -31.59 4.52 32.45
CA ILE A 620 -30.41 4.84 33.26
C ILE A 620 -30.52 6.27 33.83
N VAL A 621 -30.89 7.24 33.00
CA VAL A 621 -31.04 8.65 33.45
C VAL A 621 -32.18 8.79 34.46
N THR A 622 -33.35 8.21 34.19
CA THR A 622 -34.53 8.33 35.06
C THR A 622 -34.32 7.65 36.41
N ALA A 623 -33.74 6.45 36.40
CA ALA A 623 -33.40 5.73 37.62
C ALA A 623 -32.33 6.47 38.42
N GLY A 624 -31.29 6.96 37.73
CA GLY A 624 -30.23 7.77 38.34
C GLY A 624 -30.78 9.02 39.00
N TYR A 625 -31.57 9.82 38.28
CA TYR A 625 -32.17 11.04 38.80
C TYR A 625 -32.90 10.80 40.12
N SER A 626 -33.69 9.74 40.21
CA SER A 626 -34.44 9.38 41.43
C SER A 626 -33.53 9.06 42.63
N LEU A 627 -32.29 8.60 42.39
CA LEU A 627 -31.32 8.22 43.43
C LEU A 627 -30.50 9.40 43.95
N TRP A 628 -30.21 10.39 43.12
CA TRP A 628 -29.32 11.49 43.48
C TRP A 628 -29.98 12.87 43.56
N VAL A 629 -31.20 13.07 43.06
CA VAL A 629 -31.85 14.39 42.98
C VAL A 629 -31.82 15.19 44.29
N ASP A 630 -32.03 14.54 45.43
CA ASP A 630 -32.06 15.24 46.73
C ASP A 630 -30.68 15.73 47.20
N ARG A 631 -29.60 15.22 46.60
CA ARG A 631 -28.22 15.71 46.79
C ARG A 631 -27.85 16.86 45.84
N PHE A 632 -28.75 17.24 44.94
CA PHE A 632 -28.55 18.27 43.91
C PHE A 632 -29.74 19.23 43.82
N PRO A 633 -29.96 20.09 44.83
CA PRO A 633 -31.09 21.02 44.87
C PRO A 633 -31.16 21.96 43.66
N SER A 634 -30.03 22.43 43.13
CA SER A 634 -30.00 23.33 41.97
C SER A 634 -30.48 22.63 40.70
N ILE A 635 -30.09 21.36 40.49
CA ILE A 635 -30.55 20.56 39.35
C ILE A 635 -32.06 20.28 39.47
N LYS A 636 -32.53 19.92 40.67
CA LYS A 636 -33.95 19.67 40.97
C LYS A 636 -34.83 20.86 40.61
N GLU A 637 -34.42 22.06 41.02
CA GLU A 637 -35.15 23.30 40.73
C GLU A 637 -35.26 23.58 39.22
N VAL A 638 -34.20 23.30 38.45
CA VAL A 638 -34.20 23.51 36.99
C VAL A 638 -35.13 22.53 36.26
N ILE A 639 -35.26 21.30 36.75
CA ILE A 639 -36.09 20.25 36.15
C ILE A 639 -37.57 20.42 36.52
N GLU A 640 -37.88 20.84 37.75
CA GLU A 640 -39.25 21.06 38.24
C GLU A 640 -39.89 22.36 37.71
N ARG A 641 -39.09 23.27 37.15
CA ARG A 641 -39.53 24.48 36.43
C ARG A 641 -39.76 24.20 34.95
#